data_AF-A0A1E5WLB7-F1
#
_entry.id   AF-A0A1E5WLB7-F1
#
_cell.length_a   1.000
_cell.length_b   1.000
_cell.length_c   1.000
_cell.angle_alpha   90.00
_cell.angle_beta   90.00
_cell.angle_gamma   90.00
#
_symmetry.space_group_name_H-M   'P 1'
#
loop_
_entity.id
_entity.type
_entity.pdbx_description
1 polymer ?
#
loop_
_entity_poly.entity_id
_entity_poly.type
_entity_poly.pdbx_seq_one_letter_code
_entity_poly.pdbx_strand_id
1 'polypeptide(L)'
;MAMAERFGTTWPPARFFVAVLLVLLTVADRAEALSIGINYGQIADNLPSPSRVSWLLRSMQVSKVKLYDADPYVLSAFLDTDVEFVVGIGNENVSAMVDPAAARAWIQRHVQPYLPGTRITCITVGNEVFKGNDTALKANLLPAMQSVYQALAALGLQGQVNVTTAHSLDIMGSSFPPSAGAFRPDVVPYIQPLLGFLSMARSPFLINCYPYFAYKADPGNVPLEYVLFQPNAGVTDANTRLNYDNMLYAQVDSVYTAIQALGHTDVDVKISETGWPSRGDPDEAGATPEYAGTYIGNLLQRIEMKQGTPLRPSVPIDVYVFALFNENLKPGPASERNYGLFYPDGMPVYNVGLRGYLPPMDYSQGTRKEAGAKSIWCTLQRVLRPQEKMTTSSGNAILVLLLSACCVTTLACDPNGAKFGYIGSVGPDHWGNLSPNFTQCAKGTNQSPIDISTAGAVCNPALQPLHRDYTVANATLVDNVFNIALRFDGGAGNVTIDGKQYRLKQMHWHSPSEHTINGERFPVELHMVHASDDGNVTVVAMLYRFGWPDPFLSQIQDKLAALYAEGCNAEKGAPVPAGVVSLWPLRLHSHSYYRYVGSFTTPPCTENVIWSILAQVREMSVDQAAALMAPLEQGYRRNNRPTQPMNGRVVQVYRFMP
;
A
#
# COMPACT_ATOMS: atom_id res chain seq x y z
N MET A 1 -29.23 -67.97 7.33
CA MET A 1 -30.58 -67.43 7.04
C MET A 1 -30.44 -65.92 6.98
N ALA A 2 -30.13 -65.38 5.80
CA ALA A 2 -31.06 -64.70 4.88
C ALA A 2 -31.37 -63.27 5.40
N MET A 3 -30.99 -62.16 4.78
CA MET A 3 -30.80 -61.83 3.37
C MET A 3 -29.57 -60.95 3.14
N ALA A 4 -28.91 -61.17 2.01
CA ALA A 4 -27.94 -60.28 1.39
C ALA A 4 -28.64 -59.32 0.40
N GLU A 5 -27.87 -58.32 -0.06
CA GLU A 5 -28.07 -57.45 -1.23
C GLU A 5 -28.70 -56.06 -0.99
N ARG A 6 -27.82 -55.05 -0.86
CA ARG A 6 -27.61 -54.04 -1.92
C ARG A 6 -26.50 -53.05 -1.50
N PHE A 7 -25.72 -52.63 -2.51
CA PHE A 7 -24.59 -51.70 -2.47
C PHE A 7 -23.24 -52.29 -2.03
N GLY A 8 -22.65 -53.06 -2.95
CA GLY A 8 -21.21 -53.23 -3.00
C GLY A 8 -20.56 -51.95 -3.53
N THR A 9 -19.71 -51.33 -2.71
CA THR A 9 -18.47 -50.68 -3.17
C THR A 9 -17.47 -50.75 -2.03
N THR A 10 -16.52 -51.66 -2.14
CA THR A 10 -15.31 -51.71 -1.32
C THR A 10 -14.44 -50.53 -1.70
N TRP A 11 -14.39 -49.50 -0.86
CA TRP A 11 -13.40 -48.43 -1.01
C TRP A 11 -12.02 -49.01 -0.66
N PRO A 12 -10.99 -48.85 -1.52
CA PRO A 12 -9.66 -49.37 -1.22
C PRO A 12 -9.09 -48.61 0.00
N PRO A 13 -8.37 -49.29 0.92
CA PRO A 13 -7.84 -48.69 2.15
C PRO A 13 -6.94 -47.47 1.89
N ALA A 14 -6.38 -47.35 0.69
CA ALA A 14 -5.61 -46.18 0.26
C ALA A 14 -6.40 -44.86 0.22
N ARG A 15 -7.72 -44.88 -0.04
CA ARG A 15 -8.53 -43.64 -0.14
C ARG A 15 -8.94 -43.10 1.24
N PHE A 16 -9.09 -43.97 2.24
CA PHE A 16 -9.35 -43.55 3.62
C PHE A 16 -8.10 -42.92 4.24
N PHE A 17 -6.92 -43.50 3.96
CA PHE A 17 -5.64 -42.91 4.38
C PHE A 17 -5.35 -41.57 3.69
N VAL A 18 -5.67 -41.39 2.40
CA VAL A 18 -5.52 -40.09 1.72
C VAL A 18 -6.51 -39.05 2.22
N ALA A 19 -7.75 -39.43 2.55
CA ALA A 19 -8.73 -38.51 3.14
C ALA A 19 -8.36 -38.10 4.58
N VAL A 20 -7.85 -39.03 5.40
CA VAL A 20 -7.32 -38.73 6.74
C VAL A 20 -6.02 -37.93 6.65
N LEU A 21 -5.15 -38.19 5.68
CA LEU A 21 -3.94 -37.38 5.43
C LEU A 21 -4.29 -35.98 4.92
N LEU A 22 -5.34 -35.81 4.10
CA LEU A 22 -5.84 -34.50 3.66
C LEU A 22 -6.51 -33.73 4.80
N VAL A 23 -7.22 -34.41 5.70
CA VAL A 23 -7.78 -33.79 6.92
C VAL A 23 -6.67 -33.45 7.92
N LEU A 24 -5.63 -34.27 8.05
CA LEU A 24 -4.45 -33.98 8.88
C LEU A 24 -3.52 -32.93 8.26
N LEU A 25 -3.49 -32.79 6.93
CA LEU A 25 -2.80 -31.70 6.22
C LEU A 25 -3.57 -30.37 6.24
N THR A 26 -4.89 -30.39 6.51
CA THR A 26 -5.66 -29.17 6.85
C THR A 26 -5.54 -28.77 8.32
N VAL A 27 -4.95 -29.61 9.17
CA VAL A 27 -4.50 -29.28 10.52
C VAL A 27 -2.97 -29.26 10.53
N ALA A 28 -2.37 -28.60 9.53
CA ALA A 28 -1.08 -27.97 9.78
C ALA A 28 -1.34 -26.93 10.86
N ASP A 29 -0.69 -27.06 12.01
CA ASP A 29 -0.68 -26.06 13.07
C ASP A 29 -0.62 -24.67 12.43
N ARG A 30 -1.76 -23.95 12.46
CA ARG A 30 -1.68 -22.51 12.53
C ARG A 30 -1.03 -22.27 13.88
N ALA A 31 0.30 -22.17 13.89
CA ALA A 31 1.00 -21.59 15.03
C ALA A 31 0.18 -20.35 15.40
N GLU A 32 -0.42 -20.34 16.59
CA GLU A 32 -1.25 -19.23 17.03
C GLU A 32 -0.34 -18.01 17.02
N ALA A 33 -0.46 -17.20 15.96
CA ALA A 33 0.34 -16.01 15.79
C ALA A 33 0.12 -15.14 17.03
N LEU A 34 1.21 -14.67 17.62
CA LEU A 34 1.17 -13.73 18.73
C LEU A 34 0.28 -12.56 18.29
N SER A 35 -0.88 -12.40 18.94
CA SER A 35 -1.89 -11.43 18.50
C SER A 35 -1.51 -10.02 18.94
N ILE A 36 -0.44 -9.49 18.35
CA ILE A 36 0.04 -8.14 18.61
C ILE A 36 -0.75 -7.19 17.72
N GLY A 37 -1.38 -6.19 18.35
CA GLY A 37 -1.79 -4.98 17.66
C GLY A 37 -0.65 -3.96 17.63
N ILE A 38 -0.51 -3.23 16.52
CA ILE A 38 0.42 -2.11 16.44
C ILE A 38 -0.30 -0.86 15.93
N ASN A 39 -0.04 0.29 16.54
CA ASN A 39 -0.43 1.58 16.01
C ASN A 39 0.50 1.96 14.86
N TYR A 40 -0.05 2.13 13.66
CA TYR A 40 0.70 2.63 12.51
C TYR A 40 0.43 4.12 12.34
N GLY A 41 1.18 4.93 13.10
CA GLY A 41 1.17 6.39 12.99
C GLY A 41 1.89 6.87 11.73
N GLN A 42 1.38 7.96 11.14
CA GLN A 42 1.83 8.50 9.85
C GLN A 42 2.19 10.00 9.93
N ILE A 43 2.36 10.56 11.13
CA ILE A 43 2.74 11.97 11.30
C ILE A 43 4.27 12.11 11.14
N ALA A 44 4.74 11.85 9.92
CA ALA A 44 6.14 11.91 9.53
C ALA A 44 6.31 12.08 8.00
N ASP A 45 7.45 12.60 7.57
CA ASP A 45 7.78 12.82 6.15
C ASP A 45 8.83 11.85 5.60
N ASN A 46 9.30 10.90 6.41
CA ASN A 46 10.40 10.00 6.09
C ASN A 46 10.08 8.50 6.24
N LEU A 47 8.79 8.15 6.39
CA LEU A 47 8.35 6.76 6.57
C LEU A 47 8.51 5.91 5.30
N PRO A 48 8.70 4.58 5.43
CA PRO A 48 8.60 3.66 4.31
C PRO A 48 7.22 3.71 3.64
N SER A 49 7.16 3.30 2.37
CA SER A 49 5.88 3.14 1.69
C SER A 49 4.98 2.11 2.39
N PRO A 50 3.64 2.25 2.32
CA PRO A 50 2.72 1.28 2.92
C PRO A 50 2.94 -0.17 2.48
N SER A 51 3.39 -0.41 1.24
CA SER A 51 3.74 -1.76 0.75
C SER A 51 4.96 -2.34 1.45
N ARG A 52 6.00 -1.54 1.71
CA ARG A 52 7.16 -1.98 2.52
C ARG A 52 6.76 -2.22 3.97
N VAL A 53 5.88 -1.38 4.50
CA VAL A 53 5.31 -1.55 5.84
C VAL A 53 4.46 -2.82 5.94
N SER A 54 3.69 -3.17 4.92
CA SER A 54 2.94 -4.43 4.83
C SER A 54 3.88 -5.64 4.91
N TRP A 55 5.01 -5.62 4.21
CA TRP A 55 6.05 -6.64 4.35
C TRP A 55 6.63 -6.71 5.76
N LEU A 56 6.99 -5.56 6.33
CA LEU A 56 7.52 -5.49 7.69
C LEU A 56 6.55 -6.09 8.72
N LEU A 57 5.29 -5.66 8.71
CA LEU A 57 4.28 -6.13 9.66
C LEU A 57 4.00 -7.63 9.50
N ARG A 58 3.91 -8.15 8.28
CA ARG A 58 3.75 -9.59 8.04
C ARG A 58 4.96 -10.40 8.48
N SER A 59 6.18 -9.88 8.29
CA SER A 59 7.41 -10.56 8.74
C SER A 59 7.49 -10.70 10.26
N MET A 60 6.87 -9.76 10.99
CA MET A 60 6.74 -9.79 12.44
C MET A 60 5.51 -10.56 12.93
N GLN A 61 4.72 -11.13 12.01
CA GLN A 61 3.46 -11.81 12.33
C GLN A 61 2.44 -10.93 13.08
N VAL A 62 2.47 -9.62 12.83
CA VAL A 62 1.48 -8.68 13.38
C VAL A 62 0.11 -9.01 12.81
N SER A 63 -0.86 -9.25 13.67
CA SER A 63 -2.20 -9.64 13.28
C SER A 63 -3.19 -8.49 13.26
N LYS A 64 -2.90 -7.38 13.95
CA LYS A 64 -3.79 -6.21 14.02
C LYS A 64 -3.03 -4.90 13.83
N VAL A 65 -3.63 -3.96 13.12
CA VAL A 65 -3.11 -2.60 12.91
C VAL A 65 -4.20 -1.60 13.25
N LYS A 66 -3.85 -0.56 14.02
CA LYS A 66 -4.71 0.60 14.24
C LYS A 66 -4.14 1.80 13.49
N LEU A 67 -4.98 2.36 12.61
CA LEU A 67 -4.76 3.64 11.93
C LEU A 67 -5.57 4.74 12.62
N TYR A 68 -5.08 5.98 12.51
CA TYR A 68 -5.76 7.17 13.03
C TYR A 68 -6.68 7.83 12.00
N ASP A 69 -6.63 7.33 10.76
CA ASP A 69 -7.46 7.71 9.64
C ASP A 69 -7.93 6.45 8.88
N ALA A 70 -8.38 6.63 7.64
CA ALA A 70 -8.65 5.56 6.70
C ALA A 70 -7.83 5.78 5.41
N ASP A 71 -6.49 5.83 5.55
CA ASP A 71 -5.57 6.05 4.44
C ASP A 71 -5.78 5.00 3.32
N PRO A 72 -6.20 5.43 2.11
CA PRO A 72 -6.48 4.53 1.00
C PRO A 72 -5.25 3.76 0.52
N TYR A 73 -4.05 4.33 0.64
CA TYR A 73 -2.79 3.72 0.23
C TYR A 73 -2.37 2.62 1.19
N VAL A 74 -2.56 2.84 2.51
CA VAL A 74 -2.35 1.81 3.51
C VAL A 74 -3.34 0.69 3.32
N LEU A 75 -4.64 0.97 3.29
CA LEU A 75 -5.66 -0.07 3.16
C LEU A 75 -5.48 -0.90 1.87
N SER A 76 -5.06 -0.28 0.76
CA SER A 76 -4.74 -0.99 -0.48
C SER A 76 -3.50 -1.88 -0.37
N ALA A 77 -2.48 -1.49 0.38
CA ALA A 77 -1.24 -2.26 0.54
C ALA A 77 -1.43 -3.55 1.36
N PHE A 78 -2.58 -3.69 2.03
CA PHE A 78 -2.99 -4.87 2.79
C PHE A 78 -4.10 -5.69 2.11
N LEU A 79 -4.34 -5.40 0.81
CA LEU A 79 -4.92 -6.30 -0.20
C LEU A 79 -4.71 -7.79 0.10
N ASP A 80 -5.77 -8.53 0.45
CA ASP A 80 -5.78 -9.98 0.63
C ASP A 80 -4.79 -10.50 1.69
N THR A 81 -4.52 -9.68 2.71
CA THR A 81 -3.77 -10.08 3.90
C THR A 81 -4.71 -10.43 5.05
N ASP A 82 -4.24 -11.26 5.99
CA ASP A 82 -5.00 -11.63 7.19
C ASP A 82 -4.97 -10.57 8.31
N VAL A 83 -4.29 -9.44 8.09
CA VAL A 83 -4.13 -8.37 9.08
C VAL A 83 -5.46 -7.63 9.30
N GLU A 84 -5.91 -7.57 10.55
CA GLU A 84 -7.11 -6.85 10.94
C GLU A 84 -6.83 -5.35 11.12
N PHE A 85 -7.75 -4.50 10.65
CA PHE A 85 -7.61 -3.05 10.73
C PHE A 85 -8.68 -2.41 11.62
N VAL A 86 -8.21 -1.55 12.52
CA VAL A 86 -8.99 -0.47 13.12
C VAL A 86 -8.66 0.80 12.36
N VAL A 87 -9.67 1.50 11.83
CA VAL A 87 -9.52 2.78 11.11
C VAL A 87 -10.17 3.93 11.88
N GLY A 88 -9.63 5.13 11.72
CA GLY A 88 -10.07 6.31 12.47
C GLY A 88 -10.91 7.30 11.67
N ILE A 89 -11.94 7.84 12.31
CA ILE A 89 -12.52 9.15 11.97
C ILE A 89 -11.87 10.18 12.90
N GLY A 90 -11.08 11.08 12.36
CA GLY A 90 -10.39 12.10 13.13
C GLY A 90 -11.33 13.06 13.86
N ASN A 91 -10.83 13.68 14.93
CA ASN A 91 -11.61 14.59 15.79
C ASN A 91 -12.26 15.73 14.99
N GLU A 92 -11.58 16.23 13.96
CA GLU A 92 -12.06 17.27 13.04
C GLU A 92 -13.32 16.87 12.25
N ASN A 93 -13.58 15.56 12.12
CA ASN A 93 -14.71 15.03 11.37
C ASN A 93 -15.88 14.58 12.25
N VAL A 94 -15.70 14.48 13.58
CA VAL A 94 -16.73 13.96 14.51
C VAL A 94 -18.03 14.76 14.41
N SER A 95 -17.96 16.09 14.39
CA SER A 95 -19.15 16.95 14.28
C SER A 95 -19.93 16.74 12.98
N ALA A 96 -19.23 16.46 11.87
CA ALA A 96 -19.88 16.18 10.59
C ALA A 96 -20.58 14.82 10.59
N MET A 97 -20.03 13.83 11.30
CA MET A 97 -20.59 12.47 11.38
C MET A 97 -21.89 12.38 12.18
N VAL A 98 -22.31 13.46 12.86
CA VAL A 98 -23.65 13.53 13.47
C VAL A 98 -24.74 13.37 12.40
N ASP A 99 -24.51 13.88 11.18
CA ASP A 99 -25.40 13.68 10.03
C ASP A 99 -25.29 12.23 9.49
N PRO A 100 -26.37 11.42 9.53
CA PRO A 100 -26.37 10.07 9.00
C PRO A 100 -25.98 9.97 7.52
N ALA A 101 -26.30 10.99 6.71
CA ALA A 101 -25.92 11.01 5.29
C ALA A 101 -24.40 11.18 5.12
N ALA A 102 -23.80 12.07 5.92
CA ALA A 102 -22.35 12.26 5.96
C ALA A 102 -21.62 10.99 6.46
N ALA A 103 -22.12 10.36 7.53
CA ALA A 103 -21.57 9.11 8.05
C ALA A 103 -21.62 7.98 7.01
N ARG A 104 -22.75 7.84 6.30
CA ARG A 104 -22.88 6.88 5.20
C ARG A 104 -21.90 7.18 4.07
N ALA A 105 -21.82 8.43 3.63
CA ALA A 105 -20.91 8.83 2.56
C ALA A 105 -19.45 8.57 2.94
N TRP A 106 -19.07 8.80 4.19
CA TRP A 106 -17.74 8.50 4.70
C TRP A 106 -17.42 7.01 4.60
N ILE A 107 -18.31 6.13 5.09
CA ILE A 107 -18.11 4.67 5.02
C ILE A 107 -18.01 4.19 3.56
N GLN A 108 -18.89 4.66 2.68
CA GLN A 108 -18.88 4.26 1.26
C GLN A 108 -17.60 4.69 0.54
N ARG A 109 -16.97 5.78 0.99
CA ARG A 109 -15.74 6.32 0.40
C ARG A 109 -14.48 5.71 0.99
N HIS A 110 -14.45 5.47 2.30
CA HIS A 110 -13.22 5.19 3.04
C HIS A 110 -13.11 3.75 3.54
N VAL A 111 -14.21 3.00 3.62
CA VAL A 111 -14.23 1.64 4.18
C VAL A 111 -14.72 0.62 3.16
N GLN A 112 -15.90 0.85 2.58
CA GLN A 112 -16.55 -0.09 1.66
C GLN A 112 -15.67 -0.50 0.45
N PRO A 113 -14.87 0.37 -0.17
CA PRO A 113 -14.05 -0.01 -1.33
C PRO A 113 -12.97 -1.05 -1.04
N TYR A 114 -12.58 -1.21 0.22
CA TYR A 114 -11.53 -2.13 0.64
C TYR A 114 -12.09 -3.46 1.16
N LEU A 115 -13.39 -3.54 1.45
CA LEU A 115 -14.02 -4.76 1.93
C LEU A 115 -14.43 -5.68 0.76
N PRO A 116 -14.27 -7.01 0.89
CA PRO A 116 -13.65 -7.73 2.01
C PRO A 116 -12.12 -7.89 1.89
N GLY A 117 -11.50 -7.37 0.83
CA GLY A 117 -10.07 -7.60 0.52
C GLY A 117 -9.10 -7.18 1.64
N THR A 118 -9.42 -6.12 2.38
CA THR A 118 -8.70 -5.69 3.58
C THR A 118 -9.62 -5.88 4.78
N ARG A 119 -9.17 -6.59 5.83
CA ARG A 119 -10.00 -6.96 6.99
C ARG A 119 -10.20 -5.79 7.95
N ILE A 120 -10.99 -4.79 7.56
CA ILE A 120 -11.39 -3.70 8.46
C ILE A 120 -12.45 -4.23 9.43
N THR A 121 -12.13 -4.28 10.73
CA THR A 121 -13.00 -4.86 11.77
C THR A 121 -13.55 -3.81 12.74
N CYS A 122 -13.01 -2.59 12.74
CA CYS A 122 -13.48 -1.54 13.63
C CYS A 122 -13.24 -0.12 13.07
N ILE A 123 -14.17 0.79 13.38
CA ILE A 123 -14.04 2.23 13.17
C ILE A 123 -14.00 2.91 14.54
N THR A 124 -12.94 3.67 14.82
CA THR A 124 -12.89 4.58 15.98
C THR A 124 -13.38 5.97 15.58
N VAL A 125 -14.41 6.47 16.25
CA VAL A 125 -14.92 7.83 16.08
C VAL A 125 -14.24 8.75 17.09
N GLY A 126 -13.31 9.57 16.62
CA GLY A 126 -12.46 10.41 17.46
C GLY A 126 -11.41 9.64 18.26
N ASN A 127 -10.47 10.39 18.82
CA ASN A 127 -9.38 9.92 19.67
C ASN A 127 -9.15 10.91 20.81
N GLU A 128 -9.16 10.42 22.05
CA GLU A 128 -8.97 11.20 23.29
C GLU A 128 -9.89 12.43 23.42
N VAL A 129 -11.12 12.37 22.90
CA VAL A 129 -12.07 13.50 22.83
C VAL A 129 -12.30 14.21 24.18
N PHE A 130 -12.26 13.49 25.29
CA PHE A 130 -12.53 14.03 26.62
C PHE A 130 -11.31 14.66 27.34
N LYS A 131 -10.15 14.71 26.67
CA LYS A 131 -8.92 15.33 27.19
C LYS A 131 -8.93 16.86 27.08
N GLY A 132 -9.55 17.39 26.03
CA GLY A 132 -9.66 18.83 25.79
C GLY A 132 -10.88 19.49 26.43
N ASN A 133 -11.06 20.79 26.17
CA ASN A 133 -12.19 21.59 26.65
C ASN A 133 -13.27 21.86 25.58
N ASP A 134 -13.18 21.23 24.41
CA ASP A 134 -14.16 21.39 23.34
C ASP A 134 -15.48 20.71 23.71
N THR A 135 -16.43 21.51 24.21
CA THR A 135 -17.75 21.03 24.61
C THR A 135 -18.59 20.53 23.44
N ALA A 136 -18.39 21.09 22.24
CA ALA A 136 -19.12 20.68 21.05
C ALA A 136 -18.64 19.29 20.60
N LEU A 137 -17.33 19.08 20.56
CA LEU A 137 -16.74 17.78 20.23
C LEU A 137 -17.19 16.69 21.21
N LYS A 138 -17.18 16.98 22.53
CA LYS A 138 -17.68 16.05 23.56
C LYS A 138 -19.16 15.70 23.37
N ALA A 139 -19.99 16.69 23.07
CA ALA A 139 -21.42 16.50 22.86
C ALA A 139 -21.75 15.74 21.57
N ASN A 140 -20.93 15.92 20.52
CA ASN A 140 -21.15 15.31 19.20
C ASN A 140 -20.65 13.87 19.11
N LEU A 141 -19.80 13.41 20.04
CA LEU A 141 -19.17 12.08 19.97
C LEU A 141 -20.18 10.94 19.90
N LEU A 142 -21.09 10.84 20.87
CA LEU A 142 -22.07 9.74 20.90
C LEU A 142 -23.05 9.78 19.71
N PRO A 143 -23.65 10.94 19.35
CA PRO A 143 -24.47 11.04 18.14
C PRO A 143 -23.72 10.63 16.87
N ALA A 144 -22.44 11.02 16.72
CA ALA A 144 -21.61 10.59 15.59
C ALA A 144 -21.39 9.07 15.56
N MET A 145 -21.07 8.45 16.70
CA MET A 145 -20.95 6.99 16.82
C MET A 145 -22.25 6.27 16.42
N GLN A 146 -23.40 6.79 16.85
CA GLN A 146 -24.70 6.24 16.51
C GLN A 146 -24.99 6.34 15.01
N SER A 147 -24.72 7.48 14.39
CA SER A 147 -24.89 7.69 12.95
C SER A 147 -23.97 6.76 12.12
N VAL A 148 -22.71 6.58 12.52
CA VAL A 148 -21.78 5.63 11.88
C VAL A 148 -22.28 4.20 12.02
N TYR A 149 -22.74 3.79 13.21
CA TYR A 149 -23.27 2.45 13.45
C TYR A 149 -24.53 2.16 12.62
N GLN A 150 -25.46 3.11 12.55
CA GLN A 150 -26.66 3.00 11.72
C GLN A 150 -26.31 2.93 10.22
N ALA A 151 -25.32 3.70 9.78
CA ALA A 151 -24.86 3.69 8.40
C ALA A 151 -24.21 2.35 8.02
N LEU A 152 -23.42 1.73 8.92
CA LEU A 152 -22.91 0.36 8.73
C LEU A 152 -24.05 -0.65 8.59
N ALA A 153 -25.08 -0.57 9.43
CA ALA A 153 -26.26 -1.42 9.33
C ALA A 153 -27.00 -1.24 7.99
N ALA A 154 -27.22 0.01 7.56
CA ALA A 154 -27.84 0.32 6.28
C ALA A 154 -27.05 -0.16 5.05
N LEU A 155 -25.73 -0.35 5.20
CA LEU A 155 -24.83 -0.87 4.17
C LEU A 155 -24.61 -2.38 4.27
N GLY A 156 -25.23 -3.08 5.22
CA GLY A 156 -25.07 -4.51 5.43
C GLY A 156 -23.72 -4.92 6.04
N LEU A 157 -23.03 -3.99 6.70
CA LEU A 157 -21.71 -4.19 7.33
C LEU A 157 -21.79 -4.39 8.85
N GLN A 158 -23.00 -4.40 9.42
CA GLN A 158 -23.22 -4.66 10.85
C GLN A 158 -22.76 -6.07 11.23
N GLY A 159 -22.01 -6.17 12.33
CA GLY A 159 -21.41 -7.43 12.79
C GLY A 159 -20.10 -7.80 12.11
N GLN A 160 -19.73 -7.13 11.01
CA GLN A 160 -18.40 -7.21 10.40
C GLN A 160 -17.49 -6.09 10.89
N VAL A 161 -18.03 -4.88 11.02
CA VAL A 161 -17.30 -3.68 11.46
C VAL A 161 -17.93 -3.12 12.72
N ASN A 162 -17.15 -3.05 13.80
CA ASN A 162 -17.59 -2.48 15.07
C ASN A 162 -17.35 -0.96 15.11
N VAL A 163 -18.12 -0.23 15.92
CA VAL A 163 -17.94 1.20 16.14
C VAL A 163 -17.58 1.46 17.59
N THR A 164 -16.49 2.18 17.84
CA THR A 164 -16.08 2.57 19.19
C THR A 164 -15.38 3.94 19.16
N THR A 165 -14.77 4.36 20.25
CA THR A 165 -13.91 5.55 20.36
C THR A 165 -12.77 5.24 21.33
N ALA A 166 -11.60 5.84 21.13
CA ALA A 166 -10.44 5.66 22.00
C ALA A 166 -10.34 6.78 23.03
N HIS A 167 -10.15 6.40 24.29
CA HIS A 167 -10.08 7.33 25.40
C HIS A 167 -8.66 7.44 25.97
N SER A 168 -8.28 8.64 26.43
CA SER A 168 -7.09 8.80 27.26
C SER A 168 -7.38 8.36 28.69
N LEU A 169 -6.39 7.80 29.40
CA LEU A 169 -6.54 7.52 30.85
C LEU A 169 -6.84 8.79 31.69
N ASP A 170 -6.53 9.96 31.12
CA ASP A 170 -7.17 11.27 31.34
C ASP A 170 -8.51 11.22 32.08
N ILE A 171 -9.45 10.45 31.52
CA ILE A 171 -10.87 10.43 31.92
C ILE A 171 -11.14 9.88 33.33
N MET A 172 -10.13 9.30 33.99
CA MET A 172 -10.23 8.76 35.34
C MET A 172 -10.12 9.89 36.37
N GLY A 173 -11.03 9.91 37.34
CA GLY A 173 -10.94 10.79 38.53
C GLY A 173 -10.23 10.10 39.69
N SER A 174 -10.42 8.80 39.83
CA SER A 174 -9.71 7.94 40.77
C SER A 174 -9.28 6.66 40.04
N SER A 175 -8.03 6.25 40.21
CA SER A 175 -7.47 5.03 39.63
C SER A 175 -6.61 4.23 40.60
N PHE A 176 -6.44 4.72 41.83
CA PHE A 176 -5.67 4.07 42.88
C PHE A 176 -6.39 4.09 44.24
N PRO A 177 -6.56 2.94 44.91
CA PRO A 177 -6.28 1.60 44.39
C PRO A 177 -7.22 1.25 43.21
N PRO A 178 -6.90 0.25 42.36
CA PRO A 178 -7.71 -0.06 41.17
C PRO A 178 -9.20 -0.30 41.46
N SER A 179 -9.53 -0.91 42.61
CA SER A 179 -10.91 -1.12 43.06
C SER A 179 -11.69 0.15 43.42
N ALA A 180 -11.02 1.30 43.52
CA ALA A 180 -11.62 2.62 43.68
C ALA A 180 -11.72 3.38 42.34
N GLY A 181 -11.55 2.67 41.22
CA GLY A 181 -11.63 3.21 39.88
C GLY A 181 -12.95 3.95 39.63
N ALA A 182 -12.87 5.23 39.25
CA ALA A 182 -14.02 6.04 38.90
C ALA A 182 -13.66 7.07 37.83
N PHE A 183 -14.56 7.31 36.88
CA PHE A 183 -14.41 8.39 35.90
C PHE A 183 -14.57 9.77 36.56
N ARG A 184 -13.94 10.80 35.99
CA ARG A 184 -14.08 12.16 36.50
C ARG A 184 -15.55 12.61 36.43
N PRO A 185 -16.07 13.36 37.42
CA PRO A 185 -17.47 13.78 37.43
C PRO A 185 -17.89 14.58 36.19
N ASP A 186 -16.98 15.35 35.56
CA ASP A 186 -17.27 16.16 34.37
C ASP A 186 -17.50 15.33 33.10
N VAL A 187 -16.96 14.09 33.03
CA VAL A 187 -17.12 13.23 31.85
C VAL A 187 -18.22 12.18 32.00
N VAL A 188 -18.64 11.87 33.22
CA VAL A 188 -19.69 10.86 33.50
C VAL A 188 -20.97 11.09 32.68
N PRO A 189 -21.51 12.33 32.52
CA PRO A 189 -22.69 12.57 31.69
C PRO A 189 -22.55 12.15 30.23
N TYR A 190 -21.32 12.09 29.70
CA TYR A 190 -21.03 11.65 28.34
C TYR A 190 -20.69 10.15 28.28
N ILE A 191 -19.90 9.66 29.24
CA ILE A 191 -19.44 8.26 29.27
C ILE A 191 -20.58 7.30 29.57
N GLN A 192 -21.47 7.62 30.52
CA GLN A 192 -22.55 6.71 30.90
C GLN A 192 -23.47 6.32 29.71
N PRO A 193 -24.02 7.25 28.91
CA PRO A 193 -24.81 6.87 27.73
C PRO A 193 -23.95 6.23 26.63
N LEU A 194 -22.66 6.56 26.54
CA LEU A 194 -21.73 5.93 25.61
C LEU A 194 -21.50 4.45 25.95
N LEU A 195 -21.36 4.10 27.24
CA LEU A 195 -21.30 2.70 27.69
C LEU A 195 -22.59 1.93 27.35
N GLY A 196 -23.75 2.57 27.50
CA GLY A 196 -25.02 2.02 27.05
C GLY A 196 -25.03 1.70 25.55
N PHE A 197 -24.45 2.57 24.73
CA PHE A 197 -24.28 2.32 23.29
C PHE A 197 -23.29 1.18 23.01
N LEU A 198 -22.13 1.15 23.67
CA LEU A 198 -21.12 0.11 23.48
C LEU A 198 -21.65 -1.28 23.85
N SER A 199 -22.37 -1.39 24.98
CA SER A 199 -23.09 -2.59 25.40
C SER A 199 -24.07 -3.08 24.33
N MET A 200 -24.94 -2.18 23.82
CA MET A 200 -25.91 -2.50 22.77
C MET A 200 -25.23 -2.92 21.46
N ALA A 201 -24.15 -2.24 21.07
CA ALA A 201 -23.40 -2.53 19.86
C ALA A 201 -22.44 -3.72 19.99
N ARG A 202 -22.29 -4.30 21.21
CA ARG A 202 -21.28 -5.32 21.55
C ARG A 202 -19.87 -4.90 21.13
N SER A 203 -19.55 -3.64 21.40
CA SER A 203 -18.30 -3.00 21.01
C SER A 203 -17.41 -2.74 22.23
N PRO A 204 -16.09 -2.89 22.14
CA PRO A 204 -15.21 -2.70 23.28
C PRO A 204 -15.07 -1.23 23.64
N PHE A 205 -14.76 -0.96 24.90
CA PHE A 205 -14.25 0.31 25.38
C PHE A 205 -12.73 0.36 25.13
N LEU A 206 -12.28 1.31 24.30
CA LEU A 206 -10.86 1.47 23.99
C LEU A 206 -10.21 2.50 24.91
N ILE A 207 -9.10 2.12 25.54
CA ILE A 207 -8.33 2.99 26.43
C ILE A 207 -6.85 3.05 26.04
N ASN A 208 -6.29 4.25 26.03
CA ASN A 208 -4.88 4.52 25.89
C ASN A 208 -4.25 4.56 27.29
N CYS A 209 -3.43 3.56 27.62
CA CYS A 209 -2.85 3.38 28.96
C CYS A 209 -1.33 3.44 28.89
N TYR A 210 -0.71 4.37 29.62
CA TYR A 210 0.73 4.56 29.59
C TYR A 210 1.30 4.65 31.01
N PRO A 211 1.88 3.56 31.56
CA PRO A 211 2.62 3.61 32.82
C PRO A 211 3.77 4.63 32.81
N TYR A 212 4.33 4.91 31.64
CA TYR A 212 5.37 5.93 31.44
C TYR A 212 4.98 7.29 32.02
N PHE A 213 3.76 7.78 31.82
CA PHE A 213 3.38 9.11 32.30
C PHE A 213 3.34 9.21 33.82
N ALA A 214 2.97 8.13 34.52
CA ALA A 214 3.03 8.10 35.99
C ALA A 214 4.47 8.14 36.49
N TYR A 215 5.37 7.37 35.86
CA TYR A 215 6.80 7.38 36.20
C TYR A 215 7.45 8.73 35.90
N LYS A 216 7.18 9.31 34.72
CA LYS A 216 7.66 10.64 34.34
C LYS A 216 7.24 11.70 35.37
N ALA A 217 6.01 11.64 35.86
CA ALA A 217 5.48 12.61 36.81
C ALA A 217 6.09 12.50 38.22
N ASP A 218 6.43 11.29 38.66
CA ASP A 218 6.97 11.05 40.00
C ASP A 218 8.00 9.89 40.03
N PRO A 219 9.19 10.07 39.43
CA PRO A 219 10.20 9.02 39.33
C PRO A 219 10.82 8.67 40.69
N GLY A 220 10.59 9.49 41.73
CA GLY A 220 11.08 9.25 43.08
C GLY A 220 10.23 8.26 43.89
N ASN A 221 8.93 8.18 43.61
CA ASN A 221 8.00 7.31 44.35
C ASN A 221 7.37 6.20 43.51
N VAL A 222 7.34 6.32 42.18
CA VAL A 222 6.84 5.27 41.28
C VAL A 222 7.99 4.29 40.98
N PRO A 223 7.96 3.03 41.48
CA PRO A 223 9.07 2.11 41.27
C PRO A 223 9.20 1.75 39.80
N LEU A 224 10.42 1.81 39.28
CA LEU A 224 10.69 1.55 37.86
C LEU A 224 10.33 0.10 37.50
N GLU A 225 10.62 -0.85 38.39
CA GLU A 225 10.32 -2.26 38.23
C GLU A 225 8.80 -2.52 38.08
N TYR A 226 7.96 -1.71 38.75
CA TYR A 226 6.51 -1.82 38.70
C TYR A 226 5.92 -1.31 37.37
N VAL A 227 6.52 -0.29 36.77
CA VAL A 227 6.07 0.27 35.49
C VAL A 227 6.70 -0.42 34.27
N LEU A 228 7.81 -1.16 34.46
CA LEU A 228 8.51 -1.92 33.42
C LEU A 228 8.22 -3.42 33.43
N PHE A 229 7.24 -3.91 34.23
CA PHE A 229 6.92 -5.34 34.39
C PHE A 229 8.07 -6.21 34.92
N GLN A 230 9.08 -5.61 35.56
CA GLN A 230 10.18 -6.36 36.14
C GLN A 230 9.75 -7.01 37.47
N PRO A 231 10.44 -8.05 37.96
CA PRO A 231 10.12 -8.67 39.23
C PRO A 231 10.09 -7.66 40.39
N ASN A 232 8.95 -7.58 41.07
CA ASN A 232 8.73 -6.68 42.21
C ASN A 232 7.67 -7.27 43.15
N ALA A 233 7.47 -6.67 44.33
CA ALA A 233 6.50 -7.16 45.31
C ALA A 233 5.03 -6.96 44.87
N GLY A 234 4.80 -6.09 43.88
CA GLY A 234 3.50 -5.61 43.47
C GLY A 234 2.89 -4.63 44.46
N VAL A 235 1.72 -4.11 44.08
CA VAL A 235 0.87 -3.29 44.93
C VAL A 235 -0.41 -4.05 45.19
N THR A 236 -0.68 -4.31 46.47
CA THR A 236 -1.89 -4.99 46.90
C THR A 236 -3.02 -3.97 47.08
N ASP A 237 -4.10 -4.18 46.34
CA ASP A 237 -5.32 -3.42 46.48
C ASP A 237 -5.92 -3.65 47.88
N ALA A 238 -6.13 -2.58 48.63
CA ALA A 238 -6.57 -2.64 50.02
C ALA A 238 -8.01 -3.21 50.16
N ASN A 239 -8.86 -3.02 49.15
CA ASN A 239 -10.26 -3.42 49.21
C ASN A 239 -10.48 -4.84 48.69
N THR A 240 -9.82 -5.20 47.59
CA THR A 240 -10.03 -6.50 46.91
C THR A 240 -9.00 -7.55 47.27
N ARG A 241 -7.86 -7.14 47.87
CA ARG A 241 -6.67 -7.97 48.10
C ARG A 241 -6.01 -8.51 46.83
N LEU A 242 -6.41 -8.02 45.66
CA LEU A 242 -5.74 -8.34 44.40
C LEU A 242 -4.34 -7.71 44.40
N ASN A 243 -3.32 -8.50 44.06
CA ASN A 243 -1.97 -7.99 43.92
C ASN A 243 -1.67 -7.67 42.46
N TYR A 244 -1.27 -6.43 42.22
CA TYR A 244 -0.87 -5.95 40.90
C TYR A 244 0.65 -5.93 40.84
N ASP A 245 1.25 -6.82 40.06
CA ASP A 245 2.71 -6.85 39.87
C ASP A 245 3.19 -5.81 38.84
N ASN A 246 2.28 -5.12 38.16
CA ASN A 246 2.61 -4.05 37.22
C ASN A 246 1.51 -2.99 37.14
N MET A 247 1.90 -1.78 36.73
CA MET A 247 0.98 -0.63 36.66
C MET A 247 -0.04 -0.74 35.51
N LEU A 248 0.31 -1.33 34.36
CA LEU A 248 -0.61 -1.41 33.23
C LEU A 248 -1.89 -2.20 33.61
N TYR A 249 -1.73 -3.30 34.35
CA TYR A 249 -2.86 -4.10 34.82
C TYR A 249 -3.70 -3.36 35.85
N ALA A 250 -3.06 -2.60 36.73
CA ALA A 250 -3.76 -1.73 37.68
C ALA A 250 -4.58 -0.65 36.97
N GLN A 251 -4.03 -0.02 35.92
CA GLN A 251 -4.73 0.98 35.11
C GLN A 251 -5.95 0.36 34.41
N VAL A 252 -5.79 -0.80 33.75
CA VAL A 252 -6.90 -1.49 33.06
C VAL A 252 -8.02 -1.88 34.05
N ASP A 253 -7.68 -2.44 35.20
CA ASP A 253 -8.68 -2.85 36.20
C ASP A 253 -9.38 -1.67 36.87
N SER A 254 -8.71 -0.52 36.98
CA SER A 254 -9.37 0.71 37.42
C SER A 254 -10.44 1.17 36.43
N VAL A 255 -10.21 0.99 35.13
CA VAL A 255 -11.19 1.30 34.07
C VAL A 255 -12.36 0.31 34.12
N TYR A 256 -12.09 -0.99 34.24
CA TYR A 256 -13.17 -1.99 34.42
C TYR A 256 -14.04 -1.67 35.63
N THR A 257 -13.42 -1.27 36.74
CA THR A 257 -14.11 -0.90 37.97
C THR A 257 -14.97 0.36 37.76
N ALA A 258 -14.46 1.37 37.08
CA ALA A 258 -15.22 2.59 36.76
C ALA A 258 -16.43 2.31 35.84
N ILE A 259 -16.26 1.42 34.85
CA ILE A 259 -17.36 0.96 33.97
C ILE A 259 -18.42 0.21 34.79
N GLN A 260 -17.99 -0.67 35.70
CA GLN A 260 -18.87 -1.40 36.60
C GLN A 260 -19.64 -0.47 37.55
N ALA A 261 -19.01 0.58 38.06
CA ALA A 261 -19.66 1.60 38.90
C ALA A 261 -20.76 2.37 38.15
N LEU A 262 -20.68 2.45 36.81
CA LEU A 262 -21.72 3.00 35.95
C LEU A 262 -22.73 1.96 35.45
N GLY A 263 -22.72 0.74 36.01
CA GLY A 263 -23.74 -0.29 35.78
C GLY A 263 -23.44 -1.28 34.65
N HIS A 264 -22.23 -1.27 34.09
CA HIS A 264 -21.86 -2.15 32.97
C HIS A 264 -20.82 -3.19 33.39
N THR A 265 -21.12 -4.47 33.17
CA THR A 265 -20.18 -5.59 33.40
C THR A 265 -19.88 -6.38 32.12
N ASP A 266 -20.57 -6.02 31.05
CA ASP A 266 -20.64 -6.65 29.74
C ASP A 266 -19.82 -5.94 28.65
N VAL A 267 -19.24 -4.77 28.98
CA VAL A 267 -18.36 -4.01 28.08
C VAL A 267 -16.91 -4.42 28.34
N ASP A 268 -16.27 -4.99 27.32
CA ASP A 268 -14.86 -5.34 27.36
C ASP A 268 -13.97 -4.09 27.26
N VAL A 269 -12.84 -4.09 27.96
CA VAL A 269 -11.81 -3.04 27.85
C VAL A 269 -10.67 -3.57 27.00
N LYS A 270 -10.25 -2.79 26.00
CA LYS A 270 -9.06 -3.09 25.18
C LYS A 270 -8.11 -1.91 25.19
N ILE A 271 -6.81 -2.21 25.20
CA ILE A 271 -5.78 -1.18 25.19
C ILE A 271 -5.56 -0.76 23.74
N SER A 272 -6.02 0.43 23.39
CA SER A 272 -5.87 0.96 22.03
C SER A 272 -4.53 1.60 21.75
N GLU A 273 -3.79 1.95 22.81
CA GLU A 273 -2.42 2.46 22.77
C GLU A 273 -1.73 2.19 24.10
N THR A 274 -0.50 1.67 24.03
CA THR A 274 0.47 1.72 25.12
C THR A 274 1.88 1.67 24.55
N GLY A 275 2.83 2.35 25.19
CA GLY A 275 4.20 2.40 24.74
C GLY A 275 5.11 3.13 25.72
N TRP A 276 6.38 3.23 25.35
CA TRP A 276 7.38 3.90 26.17
C TRP A 276 8.39 4.59 25.24
N PRO A 277 8.63 5.90 25.39
CA PRO A 277 9.49 6.63 24.47
C PRO A 277 10.96 6.28 24.69
N SER A 278 11.70 6.13 23.60
CA SER A 278 13.14 5.84 23.59
C SER A 278 14.02 7.07 23.82
N ARG A 279 13.44 8.27 23.75
CA ARG A 279 14.13 9.54 23.96
C ARG A 279 13.12 10.62 24.32
N GLY A 280 13.45 11.48 25.26
CA GLY A 280 12.63 12.62 25.66
C GLY A 280 13.45 13.89 25.89
N ASP A 281 12.76 14.96 26.27
CA ASP A 281 13.37 16.20 26.73
C ASP A 281 14.03 16.00 28.12
N PRO A 282 14.88 16.92 28.61
CA PRO A 282 15.59 16.75 29.88
C PRO A 282 14.69 16.53 31.11
N ASP A 283 13.44 16.96 31.07
CA ASP A 283 12.41 16.78 32.11
C ASP A 283 11.55 15.52 31.91
N GLU A 284 11.85 14.71 30.90
CA GLU A 284 11.13 13.47 30.57
C GLU A 284 11.84 12.24 31.13
N ALA A 285 11.84 12.14 32.46
CA ALA A 285 12.50 11.06 33.18
C ALA A 285 12.08 9.68 32.68
N GLY A 286 13.06 8.82 32.40
CA GLY A 286 12.85 7.44 31.96
C GLY A 286 12.69 7.25 30.45
N ALA A 287 12.68 8.31 29.64
CA ALA A 287 12.63 8.18 28.18
C ALA A 287 14.00 7.76 27.60
N THR A 288 14.32 6.46 27.66
CA THR A 288 15.57 5.89 27.12
C THR A 288 15.31 4.63 26.29
N PRO A 289 16.19 4.26 25.35
CA PRO A 289 16.01 3.04 24.55
C PRO A 289 16.00 1.77 25.41
N GLU A 290 16.73 1.75 26.53
CA GLU A 290 16.79 0.61 27.45
C GLU A 290 15.45 0.38 28.16
N TYR A 291 14.82 1.45 28.66
CA TYR A 291 13.52 1.33 29.34
C TYR A 291 12.41 1.08 28.34
N ALA A 292 12.47 1.68 27.15
CA ALA A 292 11.53 1.39 26.08
C ALA A 292 11.60 -0.08 25.63
N GLY A 293 12.82 -0.59 25.40
CA GLY A 293 13.04 -2.00 25.08
C GLY A 293 12.59 -2.95 26.21
N THR A 294 12.82 -2.57 27.47
CA THR A 294 12.37 -3.37 28.62
C THR A 294 10.84 -3.41 28.72
N TYR A 295 10.18 -2.25 28.61
CA TYR A 295 8.73 -2.14 28.67
C TYR A 295 8.05 -2.98 27.58
N ILE A 296 8.46 -2.78 26.32
CA ILE A 296 7.89 -3.49 25.18
C ILE A 296 8.24 -4.97 25.22
N GLY A 297 9.50 -5.34 25.50
CA GLY A 297 9.91 -6.73 25.57
C GLY A 297 9.12 -7.52 26.62
N ASN A 298 8.93 -6.94 27.81
CA ASN A 298 8.16 -7.60 28.86
C ASN A 298 6.65 -7.60 28.55
N LEU A 299 6.11 -6.53 27.96
CA LEU A 299 4.71 -6.52 27.50
C LEU A 299 4.44 -7.64 26.48
N LEU A 300 5.34 -7.84 25.51
CA LEU A 300 5.23 -8.92 24.52
C LEU A 300 5.25 -10.30 25.19
N GLN A 301 6.09 -10.52 26.21
CA GLN A 301 6.07 -11.76 27.00
C GLN A 301 4.73 -11.97 27.71
N ARG A 302 4.13 -10.91 28.27
CA ARG A 302 2.81 -10.99 28.93
C ARG A 302 1.69 -11.34 27.95
N ILE A 303 1.75 -10.81 26.73
CA ILE A 303 0.84 -11.14 25.63
C ILE A 303 1.02 -12.61 25.21
N GLU A 304 2.26 -13.08 25.08
CA GLU A 304 2.58 -14.47 24.71
C GLU A 304 2.08 -15.47 25.77
N MET A 305 2.20 -15.12 27.05
CA MET A 305 1.65 -15.89 28.16
C MET A 305 0.12 -15.87 28.21
N LYS A 306 -0.55 -15.13 27.32
CA LYS A 306 -2.01 -14.91 27.31
C LYS A 306 -2.52 -14.45 28.68
N GLN A 307 -1.73 -13.63 29.38
CA GLN A 307 -2.04 -13.23 30.73
C GLN A 307 -3.14 -12.17 30.76
N GLY A 308 -4.14 -12.38 31.61
CA GLY A 308 -5.13 -11.37 31.96
C GLY A 308 -4.73 -10.56 33.20
N THR A 309 -5.50 -9.53 33.52
CA THR A 309 -5.30 -8.72 34.73
C THR A 309 -5.73 -9.47 35.99
N PRO A 310 -5.33 -9.04 37.21
CA PRO A 310 -5.81 -9.64 38.45
C PRO A 310 -7.33 -9.70 38.60
N LEU A 311 -8.07 -8.67 38.15
CA LEU A 311 -9.54 -8.66 38.17
C LEU A 311 -10.16 -9.53 37.07
N ARG A 312 -9.48 -9.67 35.92
CA ARG A 312 -9.94 -10.45 34.75
C ARG A 312 -8.87 -11.47 34.30
N PRO A 313 -8.52 -12.46 35.14
CA PRO A 313 -7.37 -13.34 34.88
C PRO A 313 -7.59 -14.30 33.69
N SER A 314 -8.86 -14.57 33.34
CA SER A 314 -9.23 -15.46 32.24
C SER A 314 -9.33 -14.78 30.88
N VAL A 315 -9.20 -13.45 30.83
CA VAL A 315 -9.31 -12.65 29.60
C VAL A 315 -7.93 -12.10 29.30
N PRO A 316 -7.21 -12.63 28.27
CA PRO A 316 -5.91 -12.09 27.89
C PRO A 316 -6.02 -10.62 27.52
N ILE A 317 -4.98 -9.85 27.84
CA ILE A 317 -4.90 -8.45 27.39
C ILE A 317 -4.91 -8.36 25.85
N ASP A 318 -5.71 -7.43 25.31
CA ASP A 318 -5.75 -7.10 23.88
C ASP A 318 -5.17 -5.69 23.70
N VAL A 319 -4.03 -5.59 23.00
CA VAL A 319 -3.16 -4.41 23.05
C VAL A 319 -2.73 -3.99 21.65
N TYR A 320 -2.78 -2.67 21.41
CA TYR A 320 -2.05 -2.02 20.34
C TYR A 320 -0.82 -1.30 20.90
N VAL A 321 0.36 -1.72 20.45
CA VAL A 321 1.64 -1.11 20.80
C VAL A 321 1.80 0.20 20.03
N PHE A 322 2.02 1.28 20.78
CA PHE A 322 2.29 2.61 20.27
C PHE A 322 3.81 2.87 20.28
N ALA A 323 4.48 2.99 19.13
CA ALA A 323 3.97 2.86 17.76
C ALA A 323 4.96 2.14 16.84
N LEU A 324 4.56 1.87 15.59
CA LEU A 324 5.43 1.17 14.63
C LEU A 324 6.73 1.94 14.36
N PHE A 325 6.65 3.25 14.12
CA PHE A 325 7.77 4.09 13.75
C PHE A 325 7.93 5.31 14.66
N ASN A 326 9.14 5.85 14.72
CA ASN A 326 9.37 7.21 15.20
C ASN A 326 8.76 8.21 14.21
N GLU A 327 7.88 9.08 14.71
CA GLU A 327 7.10 10.02 13.89
C GLU A 327 7.65 11.45 14.03
N ASN A 328 8.54 11.86 13.12
CA ASN A 328 9.35 13.08 13.28
C ASN A 328 8.56 14.40 13.22
N LEU A 329 7.33 14.41 12.71
CA LEU A 329 6.48 15.60 12.64
C LEU A 329 5.49 15.72 13.81
N LYS A 330 5.48 14.79 14.76
CA LYS A 330 4.59 14.90 15.93
C LYS A 330 4.91 16.16 16.76
N PRO A 331 3.90 16.99 17.06
CA PRO A 331 4.08 18.18 17.88
C PRO A 331 4.28 17.80 19.35
N GLY A 332 4.70 18.76 20.18
CA GLY A 332 4.88 18.57 21.62
C GLY A 332 6.30 18.15 22.01
N PRO A 333 6.48 17.52 23.19
CA PRO A 333 7.80 17.20 23.74
C PRO A 333 8.57 16.20 22.87
N ALA A 334 9.87 16.05 23.10
CA ALA A 334 10.70 15.13 22.32
C ALA A 334 10.23 13.68 22.39
N SER A 335 9.66 13.23 23.51
CA SER A 335 9.07 11.90 23.62
C SER A 335 8.09 11.54 22.51
N GLU A 336 7.24 12.48 22.09
CA GLU A 336 6.21 12.26 21.06
C GLU A 336 6.80 11.79 19.73
N ARG A 337 8.04 12.13 19.42
CA ARG A 337 8.74 11.74 18.17
C ARG A 337 9.52 10.43 18.30
N ASN A 338 9.50 9.78 19.47
CA ASN A 338 10.44 8.70 19.82
C ASN A 338 9.78 7.44 20.44
N TYR A 339 8.49 7.20 20.16
CA TYR A 339 7.75 5.99 20.59
C TYR A 339 7.89 4.76 19.68
N GLY A 340 8.60 4.90 18.55
CA GLY A 340 8.70 3.87 17.52
C GLY A 340 9.44 2.62 17.96
N LEU A 341 8.92 1.46 17.56
CA LEU A 341 9.67 0.21 17.57
C LEU A 341 10.82 0.24 16.55
N PHE A 342 10.60 0.94 15.42
CA PHE A 342 11.55 1.08 14.33
C PHE A 342 11.83 2.54 14.02
N TYR A 343 13.05 2.80 13.58
CA TYR A 343 13.34 3.99 12.79
C TYR A 343 12.67 3.86 11.41
N PRO A 344 12.44 5.00 10.72
CA PRO A 344 11.85 4.98 9.38
C PRO A 344 12.67 4.22 8.32
N ASP A 345 13.95 3.92 8.57
CA ASP A 345 14.77 3.07 7.70
C ASP A 345 14.58 1.56 7.92
N GLY A 346 13.76 1.17 8.90
CA GLY A 346 13.48 -0.22 9.27
C GLY A 346 14.45 -0.81 10.30
N MET A 347 15.42 -0.04 10.79
CA MET A 347 16.27 -0.48 11.89
C MET A 347 15.47 -0.45 13.20
N PRO A 348 15.55 -1.48 14.05
CA PRO A 348 14.91 -1.45 15.35
C PRO A 348 15.55 -0.37 16.24
N VAL A 349 14.72 0.42 16.93
CA VAL A 349 15.21 1.41 17.91
C VAL A 349 15.86 0.71 19.11
N TYR A 350 15.31 -0.43 19.48
CA TYR A 350 15.77 -1.33 20.54
C TYR A 350 15.40 -2.78 20.18
N ASN A 351 16.18 -3.74 20.67
CA ASN A 351 15.95 -5.16 20.35
C ASN A 351 14.98 -5.81 21.36
N VAL A 352 13.78 -6.15 20.88
CA VAL A 352 12.73 -6.86 21.65
C VAL A 352 12.44 -8.26 21.10
N GLY A 353 13.36 -8.80 20.29
CA GLY A 353 13.20 -10.13 19.70
C GLY A 353 12.24 -10.21 18.49
N LEU A 354 11.58 -9.09 18.13
CA LEU A 354 10.80 -8.99 16.90
C LEU A 354 11.73 -9.05 15.68
N ARG A 355 11.55 -10.06 14.83
CA ARG A 355 12.29 -10.22 13.57
C ARG A 355 11.57 -9.51 12.44
N GLY A 356 11.64 -8.19 12.42
CA GLY A 356 11.13 -7.37 11.32
C GLY A 356 12.08 -7.39 10.13
N TYR A 357 11.55 -7.71 8.94
CA TYR A 357 12.22 -7.53 7.67
C TYR A 357 11.57 -6.37 6.92
N LEU A 358 12.24 -5.22 6.94
CA LEU A 358 11.93 -4.16 6.00
C LEU A 358 12.76 -4.39 4.73
N PRO A 359 12.12 -4.60 3.56
CA PRO A 359 12.87 -4.75 2.31
C PRO A 359 13.80 -3.54 2.10
N PRO A 360 15.11 -3.76 1.85
CA PRO A 360 16.07 -2.68 1.71
C PRO A 360 15.76 -1.79 0.50
N MET A 361 16.06 -0.49 0.63
CA MET A 361 16.12 0.43 -0.51
C MET A 361 17.45 0.14 -1.24
N ASP A 362 17.46 -0.51 -2.40
CA ASP A 362 18.72 -0.78 -3.11
C ASP A 362 19.27 0.51 -3.74
N TYR A 363 20.07 1.24 -2.96
CA TYR A 363 20.94 2.33 -3.38
C TYR A 363 22.40 1.85 -3.41
N SER A 364 22.78 1.00 -4.36
CA SER A 364 24.20 0.73 -4.62
C SER A 364 24.71 1.58 -5.79
N GLN A 365 25.08 2.83 -5.49
CA GLN A 365 26.05 3.58 -6.30
C GLN A 365 27.43 2.92 -6.17
N GLY A 366 28.11 2.78 -7.32
CA GLY A 366 29.31 1.98 -7.46
C GLY A 366 30.54 2.55 -6.77
N THR A 367 31.22 1.69 -6.02
CA THR A 367 32.68 1.58 -6.04
C THR A 367 33.06 0.11 -5.84
N ARG A 368 33.44 -0.60 -6.91
CA ARG A 368 34.35 -1.74 -6.79
C ARG A 368 35.52 -1.53 -7.72
N LYS A 369 36.70 -1.55 -7.09
CA LYS A 369 38.01 -1.66 -7.72
C LYS A 369 38.03 -2.86 -8.66
N GLU A 370 38.71 -2.68 -9.77
CA GLU A 370 39.04 -3.68 -10.77
C GLU A 370 39.63 -4.95 -10.13
N ALA A 371 39.11 -6.11 -10.54
CA ALA A 371 39.84 -7.37 -10.50
C ALA A 371 39.40 -8.26 -11.66
N GLY A 372 40.23 -8.33 -12.70
CA GLY A 372 40.56 -9.56 -13.44
C GLY A 372 39.48 -10.19 -14.34
N ALA A 373 39.58 -9.91 -15.63
CA ALA A 373 38.92 -10.65 -16.70
C ALA A 373 39.40 -12.12 -16.81
N LYS A 374 38.47 -13.03 -17.19
CA LYS A 374 38.67 -14.25 -18.00
C LYS A 374 37.28 -14.73 -18.47
N SER A 375 36.94 -14.49 -19.76
CA SER A 375 36.77 -15.51 -20.83
C SER A 375 35.69 -16.56 -20.51
N ILE A 376 34.65 -16.78 -21.33
CA ILE A 376 34.71 -17.67 -22.52
C ILE A 376 33.51 -17.40 -23.46
N TRP A 377 33.78 -17.45 -24.77
CA TRP A 377 32.82 -17.43 -25.90
C TRP A 377 32.44 -18.85 -26.39
N CYS A 378 31.26 -18.98 -27.02
CA CYS A 378 30.78 -19.95 -28.04
C CYS A 378 30.41 -21.42 -27.69
N THR A 379 29.21 -21.89 -28.08
CA THR A 379 28.93 -22.71 -29.30
C THR A 379 27.45 -23.18 -29.42
N LEU A 380 26.93 -23.22 -30.67
CA LEU A 380 25.57 -23.54 -31.16
C LEU A 380 25.20 -25.06 -31.27
N GLN A 381 23.88 -25.29 -31.39
CA GLN A 381 23.13 -26.19 -32.31
C GLN A 381 22.87 -27.69 -32.02
N ARG A 382 21.58 -28.03 -31.80
CA ARG A 382 20.66 -28.89 -32.60
C ARG A 382 19.45 -29.25 -31.71
N VAL A 383 18.20 -29.12 -32.15
CA VAL A 383 17.48 -30.10 -33.00
C VAL A 383 16.46 -29.41 -33.91
N LEU A 384 16.41 -29.79 -35.19
CA LEU A 384 15.31 -29.55 -36.12
C LEU A 384 14.86 -30.89 -36.74
N ARG A 385 13.55 -30.97 -37.05
CA ARG A 385 12.87 -31.49 -38.26
C ARG A 385 11.78 -32.59 -38.02
N PRO A 386 10.83 -32.84 -38.97
CA PRO A 386 9.80 -31.94 -39.56
C PRO A 386 8.46 -32.68 -39.92
N GLN A 387 7.64 -32.09 -40.81
CA GLN A 387 6.45 -32.54 -41.61
C GLN A 387 5.15 -31.82 -41.16
N GLU A 388 4.26 -31.25 -41.99
CA GLU A 388 3.97 -31.38 -43.43
C GLU A 388 3.14 -30.16 -43.97
N LYS A 389 2.63 -30.23 -45.21
CA LYS A 389 2.48 -29.15 -46.21
C LYS A 389 1.13 -28.37 -46.29
N MET A 390 1.30 -27.13 -46.75
CA MET A 390 0.47 -26.16 -47.52
C MET A 390 -0.76 -26.67 -48.32
N THR A 391 -1.89 -25.93 -48.25
CA THR A 391 -2.81 -25.65 -49.38
C THR A 391 -3.36 -24.22 -49.31
N THR A 392 -3.56 -23.64 -50.49
CA THR A 392 -3.88 -22.24 -50.83
C THR A 392 -5.38 -21.94 -50.84
N SER A 393 -5.79 -20.72 -50.48
CA SER A 393 -6.91 -20.02 -51.13
C SER A 393 -6.81 -18.50 -50.95
N SER A 394 -6.97 -17.83 -52.07
CA SER A 394 -6.86 -16.42 -52.43
C SER A 394 -7.83 -15.45 -51.73
N GLY A 395 -7.36 -14.21 -51.55
CA GLY A 395 -8.19 -13.00 -51.55
C GLY A 395 -8.27 -12.25 -50.21
N ASN A 396 -7.70 -11.05 -50.14
CA ASN A 396 -7.89 -10.01 -49.12
C ASN A 396 -7.18 -10.15 -47.76
N ALA A 397 -5.84 -10.25 -47.74
CA ALA A 397 -5.07 -10.22 -46.48
C ALA A 397 -3.78 -9.37 -46.52
N ILE A 398 -3.67 -8.36 -47.38
CA ILE A 398 -2.44 -7.54 -47.47
C ILE A 398 -2.41 -6.38 -46.45
N LEU A 399 -3.52 -6.01 -45.79
CA LEU A 399 -3.53 -4.90 -44.82
C LEU A 399 -3.54 -5.32 -43.34
N VAL A 400 -3.65 -6.61 -43.03
CA VAL A 400 -3.66 -7.13 -41.64
C VAL A 400 -2.28 -7.65 -41.20
N LEU A 401 -1.34 -7.84 -42.13
CA LEU A 401 -0.01 -8.37 -41.87
C LEU A 401 0.97 -7.38 -41.20
N LEU A 402 0.68 -6.07 -41.19
CA LEU A 402 1.52 -5.08 -40.50
C LEU A 402 1.23 -4.97 -38.99
N LEU A 403 0.06 -5.42 -38.52
CA LEU A 403 -0.28 -5.41 -37.09
C LEU A 403 0.06 -6.73 -36.39
N SER A 404 0.10 -7.85 -37.12
CA SER A 404 0.52 -9.16 -36.58
C SER A 404 2.04 -9.41 -36.64
N ALA A 405 2.81 -8.58 -37.36
CA ALA A 405 4.27 -8.62 -37.33
C ALA A 405 4.89 -7.95 -36.07
N CYS A 406 4.07 -7.32 -35.21
CA CYS A 406 4.49 -6.88 -33.88
C CYS A 406 4.35 -7.96 -32.79
N CYS A 407 3.92 -9.18 -33.14
CA CYS A 407 3.56 -10.23 -32.18
C CYS A 407 4.49 -11.46 -32.15
N VAL A 408 5.68 -11.42 -32.73
CA VAL A 408 6.68 -12.49 -32.53
C VAL A 408 8.04 -11.85 -32.27
N THR A 409 8.52 -11.97 -31.03
CA THR A 409 9.91 -11.74 -30.55
C THR A 409 10.79 -10.89 -31.47
N THR A 410 10.68 -9.56 -31.39
CA THR A 410 11.70 -8.68 -31.95
C THR A 410 12.52 -8.10 -30.80
N LEU A 411 13.79 -8.50 -30.76
CA LEU A 411 14.87 -7.82 -30.05
C LEU A 411 14.86 -6.32 -30.44
N ALA A 412 15.72 -5.50 -29.83
CA ALA A 412 15.98 -4.11 -30.24
C ALA A 412 16.57 -3.99 -31.67
N CYS A 413 16.14 -4.80 -32.63
CA CYS A 413 16.63 -4.92 -33.98
C CYS A 413 15.52 -4.77 -35.03
N ASP A 414 15.87 -4.17 -36.16
CA ASP A 414 15.12 -4.23 -37.42
C ASP A 414 14.90 -5.68 -37.90
N PRO A 415 13.90 -5.97 -38.75
CA PRO A 415 13.85 -7.17 -39.60
C PRO A 415 15.18 -7.64 -40.23
N ASN A 416 16.11 -6.72 -40.49
CA ASN A 416 17.47 -6.95 -41.01
C ASN A 416 18.55 -7.09 -39.93
N GLY A 417 18.20 -7.10 -38.65
CA GLY A 417 19.11 -7.33 -37.52
C GLY A 417 19.82 -6.10 -36.96
N ALA A 418 19.56 -4.90 -37.48
CA ALA A 418 20.21 -3.66 -37.03
C ALA A 418 19.73 -3.24 -35.63
N LYS A 419 20.62 -3.25 -34.64
CA LYS A 419 20.30 -2.96 -33.24
C LYS A 419 20.37 -1.46 -32.91
N PHE A 420 19.43 -0.94 -32.11
CA PHE A 420 19.49 0.41 -31.56
C PHE A 420 19.61 0.40 -30.02
N GLY A 421 20.12 1.50 -29.46
CA GLY A 421 20.21 1.73 -28.02
C GLY A 421 20.13 3.23 -27.70
N TYR A 422 20.53 3.63 -26.50
CA TYR A 422 20.43 5.03 -26.04
C TYR A 422 21.79 5.73 -25.87
N ILE A 423 22.89 5.04 -26.14
CA ILE A 423 24.26 5.55 -25.96
C ILE A 423 25.17 5.14 -27.12
N GLY A 424 26.24 5.92 -27.33
CA GLY A 424 27.29 5.61 -28.30
C GLY A 424 26.78 5.57 -29.74
N SER A 425 27.41 4.75 -30.57
CA SER A 425 27.13 4.66 -32.02
C SER A 425 25.75 4.09 -32.37
N VAL A 426 25.02 3.56 -31.39
CA VAL A 426 23.65 3.05 -31.55
C VAL A 426 22.61 3.96 -30.88
N GLY A 427 23.04 5.12 -30.37
CA GLY A 427 22.20 6.10 -29.68
C GLY A 427 21.28 6.92 -30.61
N PRO A 428 20.40 7.76 -30.03
CA PRO A 428 19.33 8.45 -30.76
C PRO A 428 19.81 9.33 -31.92
N ASP A 429 20.96 9.98 -31.78
CA ASP A 429 21.57 10.83 -32.81
C ASP A 429 21.98 10.05 -34.07
N HIS A 430 22.07 8.72 -33.97
CA HIS A 430 22.49 7.84 -35.04
C HIS A 430 21.38 6.93 -35.56
N TRP A 431 20.21 6.87 -34.89
CA TRP A 431 19.14 5.92 -35.22
C TRP A 431 18.77 5.90 -36.69
N GLY A 432 18.65 7.06 -37.33
CA GLY A 432 18.29 7.15 -38.75
C GLY A 432 19.31 6.57 -39.73
N ASN A 433 20.54 6.33 -39.28
CA ASN A 433 21.63 5.76 -40.06
C ASN A 433 21.88 4.26 -39.74
N LEU A 434 21.24 3.71 -38.70
CA LEU A 434 21.45 2.31 -38.31
C LEU A 434 20.79 1.33 -39.27
N SER A 435 19.68 1.73 -39.90
CA SER A 435 18.95 0.91 -40.85
C SER A 435 18.18 1.78 -41.86
N PRO A 436 18.02 1.33 -43.11
CA PRO A 436 17.07 1.94 -44.05
C PRO A 436 15.65 2.11 -43.49
N ASN A 437 15.17 1.21 -42.63
CA ASN A 437 13.82 1.33 -42.04
C ASN A 437 13.74 2.38 -40.93
N PHE A 438 14.88 2.87 -40.42
CA PHE A 438 14.91 3.91 -39.38
C PHE A 438 15.08 5.31 -39.96
N THR A 439 15.13 5.46 -41.29
CA THR A 439 15.35 6.75 -41.98
C THR A 439 14.44 7.87 -41.46
N GLN A 440 13.20 7.55 -41.05
CA GLN A 440 12.25 8.52 -40.53
C GLN A 440 12.69 9.13 -39.19
N CYS A 441 13.52 8.46 -38.39
CA CYS A 441 14.13 9.03 -37.19
C CYS A 441 15.03 10.24 -37.49
N ALA A 442 15.62 10.32 -38.70
CA ALA A 442 16.46 11.44 -39.13
C ALA A 442 15.75 12.43 -40.06
N LYS A 443 14.84 11.94 -40.91
CA LYS A 443 14.19 12.76 -41.95
C LYS A 443 12.77 13.21 -41.59
N GLY A 444 12.17 12.62 -40.56
CA GLY A 444 10.84 12.97 -40.10
C GLY A 444 10.76 14.42 -39.63
N THR A 445 9.62 15.07 -39.89
CA THR A 445 9.36 16.45 -39.47
C THR A 445 8.36 16.54 -38.31
N ASN A 446 7.54 15.51 -38.09
CA ASN A 446 6.60 15.41 -36.98
C ASN A 446 7.12 14.45 -35.91
N GLN A 447 8.39 14.59 -35.52
CA GLN A 447 9.03 13.66 -34.60
C GLN A 447 8.68 13.93 -33.13
N SER A 448 8.66 12.87 -32.33
CA SER A 448 8.45 12.88 -30.87
C SER A 448 9.66 12.26 -30.16
N PRO A 449 9.89 12.60 -28.89
CA PRO A 449 9.09 13.47 -28.03
C PRO A 449 9.36 14.96 -28.31
N ILE A 450 8.57 15.85 -27.72
CA ILE A 450 8.73 17.32 -27.83
C ILE A 450 8.83 17.97 -26.46
N ASP A 451 9.36 19.19 -26.42
CA ASP A 451 9.15 20.09 -25.28
C ASP A 451 7.79 20.78 -25.38
N ILE A 452 6.98 20.68 -24.32
CA ILE A 452 5.68 21.32 -24.23
C ILE A 452 5.85 22.68 -23.57
N SER A 453 5.80 23.74 -24.37
CA SER A 453 5.70 25.11 -23.86
C SER A 453 4.27 25.39 -23.40
N THR A 454 4.05 25.54 -22.09
CA THR A 454 2.70 25.80 -21.55
C THR A 454 2.18 27.19 -21.92
N ALA A 455 3.08 28.15 -22.15
CA ALA A 455 2.76 29.48 -22.64
C ALA A 455 2.43 29.50 -24.14
N GLY A 456 3.05 28.61 -24.93
CA GLY A 456 2.80 28.45 -26.36
C GLY A 456 1.63 27.52 -26.70
N ALA A 457 1.09 26.80 -25.70
CA ALA A 457 -0.02 25.87 -25.91
C ALA A 457 -1.34 26.62 -26.19
N VAL A 458 -2.01 26.25 -27.28
CA VAL A 458 -3.23 26.92 -27.73
C VAL A 458 -4.45 26.18 -27.19
N CYS A 459 -5.33 26.88 -26.48
CA CYS A 459 -6.59 26.30 -26.01
C CYS A 459 -7.47 25.95 -27.20
N ASN A 460 -7.89 24.69 -27.32
CA ASN A 460 -8.80 24.25 -28.37
C ASN A 460 -10.17 23.88 -27.74
N PRO A 461 -11.22 24.69 -27.96
CA PRO A 461 -12.54 24.46 -27.36
C PRO A 461 -13.24 23.21 -27.91
N ALA A 462 -12.78 22.64 -29.03
CA ALA A 462 -13.31 21.39 -29.55
C ALA A 462 -12.82 20.16 -28.76
N LEU A 463 -11.71 20.28 -28.02
CA LEU A 463 -11.20 19.18 -27.19
C LEU A 463 -12.19 18.88 -26.06
N GLN A 464 -12.42 17.60 -25.83
CA GLN A 464 -13.30 17.07 -24.79
C GLN A 464 -12.47 16.54 -23.60
N PRO A 465 -13.08 16.34 -22.42
CA PRO A 465 -12.44 15.57 -21.36
C PRO A 465 -11.91 14.24 -21.89
N LEU A 466 -10.66 13.89 -21.55
CA LEU A 466 -10.08 12.62 -21.96
C LEU A 466 -10.63 11.51 -21.07
N HIS A 467 -11.75 10.91 -21.50
CA HIS A 467 -12.32 9.74 -20.86
C HIS A 467 -11.45 8.51 -21.15
N ARG A 468 -11.07 7.82 -20.07
CA ARG A 468 -10.30 6.58 -20.10
C ARG A 468 -11.15 5.50 -19.48
N ASP A 469 -11.66 4.59 -20.30
CA ASP A 469 -12.55 3.53 -19.84
C ASP A 469 -11.77 2.23 -19.65
N TYR A 470 -10.84 2.27 -18.69
CA TYR A 470 -10.01 1.14 -18.32
C TYR A 470 -10.72 0.23 -17.31
N THR A 471 -10.40 -1.06 -17.39
CA THR A 471 -10.99 -2.13 -16.57
C THR A 471 -9.91 -3.01 -15.94
N VAL A 472 -10.31 -4.01 -15.17
CA VAL A 472 -9.40 -5.10 -14.81
C VAL A 472 -9.06 -5.91 -16.07
N ALA A 473 -7.82 -6.37 -16.18
CA ALA A 473 -7.38 -7.18 -17.30
C ALA A 473 -6.25 -8.14 -16.87
N ASN A 474 -6.19 -9.30 -17.52
CA ASN A 474 -5.01 -10.16 -17.39
C ASN A 474 -3.85 -9.53 -18.14
N ALA A 475 -2.69 -9.52 -17.50
CA ALA A 475 -1.52 -8.82 -17.99
C ALA A 475 -0.26 -9.68 -17.89
N THR A 476 0.66 -9.40 -18.80
CA THR A 476 1.94 -10.05 -18.92
C THR A 476 3.04 -9.00 -19.00
N LEU A 477 4.02 -9.09 -18.10
CA LEU A 477 5.17 -8.22 -18.04
C LEU A 477 6.26 -8.73 -18.98
N VAL A 478 6.82 -7.84 -19.79
CA VAL A 478 7.77 -8.18 -20.85
C VAL A 478 8.93 -7.21 -20.81
N ASP A 479 10.15 -7.75 -20.79
CA ASP A 479 11.36 -6.99 -21.12
C ASP A 479 11.51 -6.95 -22.66
N ASN A 480 11.25 -5.78 -23.26
CA ASN A 480 11.45 -5.57 -24.70
C ASN A 480 12.89 -5.19 -25.04
N VAL A 481 13.86 -5.45 -24.14
CA VAL A 481 15.28 -5.05 -24.20
C VAL A 481 15.50 -3.55 -23.95
N PHE A 482 14.67 -2.69 -24.55
CA PHE A 482 14.82 -1.23 -24.47
C PHE A 482 13.79 -0.54 -23.56
N ASN A 483 12.75 -1.26 -23.12
CA ASN A 483 11.81 -0.83 -22.10
C ASN A 483 11.13 -2.04 -21.44
N ILE A 484 10.58 -1.82 -20.25
CA ILE A 484 9.68 -2.78 -19.61
C ILE A 484 8.26 -2.42 -20.01
N ALA A 485 7.55 -3.41 -20.55
CA ALA A 485 6.18 -3.27 -21.00
C ALA A 485 5.24 -4.21 -20.26
N LEU A 486 4.02 -3.74 -20.06
CA LEU A 486 2.90 -4.57 -19.63
C LEU A 486 1.93 -4.71 -20.81
N ARG A 487 1.74 -5.95 -21.25
CA ARG A 487 0.85 -6.32 -22.36
C ARG A 487 -0.42 -6.94 -21.81
N PHE A 488 -1.54 -6.73 -22.50
CA PHE A 488 -2.85 -7.23 -22.08
C PHE A 488 -3.33 -8.32 -23.03
N ASP A 489 -3.72 -9.47 -22.47
CA ASP A 489 -4.20 -10.63 -23.23
C ASP A 489 -5.70 -10.52 -23.63
N GLY A 490 -6.38 -9.45 -23.18
CA GLY A 490 -7.80 -9.19 -23.40
C GLY A 490 -8.15 -7.70 -23.43
N GLY A 491 -9.44 -7.37 -23.33
CA GLY A 491 -9.93 -5.99 -23.38
C GLY A 491 -9.60 -5.19 -22.12
N ALA A 492 -8.46 -4.49 -22.10
CA ALA A 492 -8.03 -3.61 -21.01
C ALA A 492 -8.69 -2.23 -21.00
N GLY A 493 -9.75 -2.05 -21.79
CA GLY A 493 -10.44 -0.79 -21.98
C GLY A 493 -10.00 0.01 -23.19
N ASN A 494 -10.48 1.24 -23.28
CA ASN A 494 -10.25 2.11 -24.43
C ASN A 494 -10.21 3.60 -24.05
N VAL A 495 -9.82 4.41 -25.01
CA VAL A 495 -10.03 5.87 -25.02
C VAL A 495 -10.80 6.26 -26.25
N THR A 496 -11.60 7.32 -26.15
CA THR A 496 -12.29 7.91 -27.31
C THR A 496 -11.66 9.24 -27.66
N ILE A 497 -11.24 9.40 -28.91
CA ILE A 497 -10.67 10.63 -29.46
C ILE A 497 -11.47 10.99 -30.71
N ASP A 498 -12.04 12.19 -30.72
CA ASP A 498 -12.82 12.72 -31.86
C ASP A 498 -13.92 11.75 -32.33
N GLY A 499 -14.62 11.13 -31.38
CA GLY A 499 -15.69 10.16 -31.63
C GLY A 499 -15.22 8.77 -32.04
N LYS A 500 -13.91 8.54 -32.15
CA LYS A 500 -13.30 7.27 -32.54
C LYS A 500 -12.69 6.55 -31.35
N GLN A 501 -12.96 5.25 -31.23
CA GLN A 501 -12.44 4.41 -30.14
C GLN A 501 -11.06 3.84 -30.47
N TYR A 502 -10.19 3.84 -29.46
CA TYR A 502 -8.85 3.27 -29.50
C TYR A 502 -8.67 2.33 -28.30
N ARG A 503 -8.43 1.05 -28.57
CA ARG A 503 -8.30 0.01 -27.53
C ARG A 503 -6.89 0.01 -26.95
N LEU A 504 -6.76 -0.06 -25.63
CA LEU A 504 -5.47 -0.17 -24.94
C LEU A 504 -4.79 -1.50 -25.33
N LYS A 505 -3.57 -1.43 -25.83
CA LYS A 505 -2.79 -2.61 -26.27
C LYS A 505 -1.68 -2.97 -25.30
N GLN A 506 -0.97 -1.95 -24.83
CA GLN A 506 0.14 -2.11 -23.90
C GLN A 506 0.43 -0.81 -23.19
N MET A 507 1.21 -0.90 -22.14
CA MET A 507 1.86 0.24 -21.52
C MET A 507 3.34 -0.03 -21.28
N HIS A 508 4.16 1.01 -21.24
CA HIS A 508 5.58 0.91 -20.94
C HIS A 508 6.09 2.20 -20.32
N TRP A 509 7.28 2.12 -19.71
CA TRP A 509 7.89 3.23 -18.99
C TRP A 509 9.23 3.63 -19.60
N HIS A 510 9.47 4.94 -19.57
CA HIS A 510 10.74 5.56 -19.89
C HIS A 510 11.29 6.27 -18.65
N SER A 511 12.59 6.17 -18.40
CA SER A 511 13.30 6.98 -17.41
C SER A 511 14.63 7.47 -17.99
N PRO A 512 14.94 8.78 -17.90
CA PRO A 512 14.03 9.90 -17.64
C PRO A 512 12.81 9.99 -18.58
N SER A 513 11.92 10.96 -18.38
CA SER A 513 10.78 11.19 -19.26
C SER A 513 11.22 11.51 -20.70
N GLU A 514 10.43 11.07 -21.67
CA GLU A 514 10.59 11.37 -23.10
C GLU A 514 10.21 12.83 -23.36
N HIS A 515 9.05 13.27 -22.88
CA HIS A 515 8.58 14.66 -22.98
C HIS A 515 9.15 15.54 -21.86
N THR A 516 9.21 16.83 -22.15
CA THR A 516 9.42 17.89 -21.15
C THR A 516 8.27 18.86 -21.13
N ILE A 517 8.13 19.57 -20.01
CA ILE A 517 7.24 20.72 -19.89
C ILE A 517 8.10 21.93 -19.55
N ASN A 518 8.08 22.96 -20.39
CA ASN A 518 8.90 24.18 -20.22
C ASN A 518 10.40 23.89 -20.01
N GLY A 519 10.93 22.89 -20.73
CA GLY A 519 12.31 22.42 -20.59
C GLY A 519 12.58 21.51 -19.39
N GLU A 520 11.61 21.31 -18.49
CA GLU A 520 11.76 20.44 -17.32
C GLU A 520 11.61 18.97 -17.70
N ARG A 521 12.62 18.17 -17.34
CA ARG A 521 12.67 16.72 -17.52
C ARG A 521 12.21 16.03 -16.24
N PHE A 522 11.28 15.09 -16.37
CA PHE A 522 10.73 14.34 -15.24
C PHE A 522 11.45 13.00 -15.06
N PRO A 523 11.50 12.45 -13.83
CA PRO A 523 12.12 11.16 -13.56
C PRO A 523 11.61 9.97 -14.38
N VAL A 524 10.30 9.88 -14.59
CA VAL A 524 9.67 8.74 -15.30
C VAL A 524 8.51 9.24 -16.16
N GLU A 525 8.28 8.57 -17.28
CA GLU A 525 7.08 8.74 -18.11
C GLU A 525 6.45 7.39 -18.43
N LEU A 526 5.14 7.28 -18.22
CA LEU A 526 4.34 6.14 -18.65
C LEU A 526 3.71 6.44 -20.01
N HIS A 527 3.87 5.53 -20.96
CA HIS A 527 3.17 5.53 -22.25
C HIS A 527 2.11 4.45 -22.27
N MET A 528 0.84 4.83 -22.44
CA MET A 528 -0.28 3.90 -22.67
C MET A 528 -0.65 3.93 -24.15
N VAL A 529 -0.35 2.84 -24.86
CA VAL A 529 -0.47 2.76 -26.32
C VAL A 529 -1.81 2.14 -26.69
N HIS A 530 -2.58 2.86 -27.51
CA HIS A 530 -3.89 2.43 -27.98
C HIS A 530 -3.93 2.38 -29.50
N ALA A 531 -4.71 1.45 -30.05
CA ALA A 531 -4.92 1.33 -31.49
C ALA A 531 -6.40 1.21 -31.83
N SER A 532 -6.81 1.83 -32.92
CA SER A 532 -8.13 1.65 -33.53
C SER A 532 -8.13 0.50 -34.54
N ASP A 533 -9.32 0.09 -34.97
CA ASP A 533 -9.50 -1.08 -35.85
C ASP A 533 -8.95 -0.86 -37.28
N ASP A 534 -8.78 0.39 -37.69
CA ASP A 534 -8.12 0.79 -38.95
C ASP A 534 -6.61 1.05 -38.82
N GLY A 535 -6.03 0.79 -37.64
CA GLY A 535 -4.58 0.84 -37.42
C GLY A 535 -4.02 2.18 -36.97
N ASN A 536 -4.85 3.21 -36.76
CA ASN A 536 -4.36 4.47 -36.18
C ASN A 536 -3.96 4.29 -34.72
N VAL A 537 -2.90 4.98 -34.30
CA VAL A 537 -2.34 4.87 -32.94
C VAL A 537 -2.52 6.18 -32.18
N THR A 538 -2.86 6.05 -30.90
CA THR A 538 -2.80 7.15 -29.94
C THR A 538 -2.08 6.71 -28.68
N VAL A 539 -1.30 7.62 -28.10
CA VAL A 539 -0.61 7.40 -26.83
C VAL A 539 -1.09 8.41 -25.81
N VAL A 540 -1.51 7.91 -24.66
CA VAL A 540 -1.74 8.73 -23.47
C VAL A 540 -0.50 8.63 -22.60
N ALA A 541 0.09 9.77 -22.24
CA ALA A 541 1.32 9.82 -21.46
C ALA A 541 1.10 10.47 -20.09
N MET A 542 1.73 9.91 -19.07
CA MET A 542 1.77 10.47 -17.71
C MET A 542 3.21 10.73 -17.30
N LEU A 543 3.48 11.95 -16.84
CA LEU A 543 4.77 12.33 -16.28
C LEU A 543 4.76 12.10 -14.77
N TYR A 544 5.87 11.65 -14.22
CA TYR A 544 6.04 11.41 -12.79
C TYR A 544 7.19 12.22 -12.22
N ARG A 545 6.94 12.87 -11.08
CA ARG A 545 7.98 13.35 -10.17
C ARG A 545 8.18 12.34 -9.04
N PHE A 546 9.32 12.42 -8.36
CA PHE A 546 9.51 11.63 -7.16
C PHE A 546 8.59 12.11 -6.05
N GLY A 547 7.95 11.16 -5.36
CA GLY A 547 6.98 11.41 -4.29
C GLY A 547 6.39 10.10 -3.80
N TRP A 548 5.08 10.08 -3.54
CA TRP A 548 4.38 8.87 -3.11
C TRP A 548 4.42 7.75 -4.16
N PRO A 549 4.43 6.46 -3.76
CA PRO A 549 4.35 5.34 -4.70
C PRO A 549 3.09 5.40 -5.56
N ASP A 550 3.25 5.12 -6.85
CA ASP A 550 2.16 4.92 -7.78
C ASP A 550 1.39 3.62 -7.45
N PRO A 551 0.08 3.68 -7.17
CA PRO A 551 -0.72 2.53 -6.75
C PRO A 551 -0.91 1.48 -7.85
N PHE A 552 -0.73 1.84 -9.13
CA PHE A 552 -0.75 0.85 -10.19
C PHE A 552 0.53 0.01 -10.18
N LEU A 553 1.70 0.65 -10.04
CA LEU A 553 2.97 -0.07 -9.98
C LEU A 553 3.11 -0.99 -8.77
N SER A 554 2.47 -0.66 -7.64
CA SER A 554 2.45 -1.54 -6.47
C SER A 554 1.87 -2.93 -6.78
N GLN A 555 0.97 -3.05 -7.77
CA GLN A 555 0.38 -4.33 -8.17
C GLN A 555 1.35 -5.24 -8.93
N ILE A 556 2.39 -4.67 -9.55
CA ILE A 556 3.33 -5.40 -10.41
C ILE A 556 4.77 -5.41 -9.88
N GLN A 557 5.01 -4.86 -8.68
CA GLN A 557 6.36 -4.69 -8.14
C GLN A 557 7.08 -6.03 -7.89
N ASP A 558 6.38 -7.01 -7.33
CA ASP A 558 6.93 -8.37 -7.15
C ASP A 558 7.24 -9.04 -8.49
N LYS A 559 6.49 -8.69 -9.55
CA LYS A 559 6.68 -9.22 -10.90
C LYS A 559 7.88 -8.56 -11.59
N LEU A 560 8.12 -7.27 -11.35
CA LEU A 560 9.35 -6.59 -11.75
C LEU A 560 10.58 -7.22 -11.08
N ALA A 561 10.47 -7.54 -9.79
CA ALA A 561 11.52 -8.24 -9.06
C ALA A 561 11.75 -9.66 -9.59
N ALA A 562 10.68 -10.41 -9.93
CA ALA A 562 10.80 -11.72 -10.57
C ALA A 562 11.47 -11.62 -11.95
N LEU A 563 11.06 -10.65 -12.77
CA LEU A 563 11.68 -10.37 -14.07
C LEU A 563 13.17 -10.03 -13.94
N TYR A 564 13.56 -9.30 -12.88
CA TYR A 564 14.95 -9.02 -12.55
C TYR A 564 15.72 -10.28 -12.09
N ALA A 565 15.12 -11.08 -11.20
CA ALA A 565 15.75 -12.27 -10.62
C ALA A 565 15.95 -13.41 -11.64
N GLU A 566 15.04 -13.53 -12.60
CA GLU A 566 15.16 -14.47 -13.71
C GLU A 566 16.26 -14.04 -14.72
N GLY A 567 16.76 -12.81 -14.65
CA GLY A 567 17.78 -12.23 -15.54
C GLY A 567 19.17 -12.90 -15.53
N CYS A 568 19.37 -13.96 -14.74
CA CYS A 568 20.56 -14.82 -14.81
C CYS A 568 20.30 -16.17 -15.54
N ASN A 569 19.04 -16.60 -15.70
CA ASN A 569 18.68 -17.93 -16.22
C ASN A 569 17.60 -17.92 -17.32
N ALA A 570 16.78 -16.87 -17.44
CA ALA A 570 15.78 -16.75 -18.48
C ALA A 570 16.42 -16.32 -19.80
N GLU A 571 15.99 -16.93 -20.90
CA GLU A 571 16.19 -16.34 -22.22
C GLU A 571 15.60 -14.92 -22.19
N LYS A 572 16.44 -13.89 -22.39
CA LYS A 572 16.00 -12.49 -22.44
C LYS A 572 14.77 -12.35 -23.33
N GLY A 573 13.67 -11.87 -22.77
CA GLY A 573 12.37 -11.78 -23.44
C GLY A 573 11.33 -12.83 -23.02
N ALA A 574 11.63 -13.72 -22.08
CA ALA A 574 10.62 -14.60 -21.47
C ALA A 574 9.55 -13.74 -20.73
N PRO A 575 8.27 -13.80 -21.13
CA PRO A 575 7.22 -13.02 -20.49
C PRO A 575 6.93 -13.53 -19.07
N VAL A 576 6.78 -12.61 -18.11
CA VAL A 576 6.37 -12.93 -16.73
C VAL A 576 4.87 -12.65 -16.57
N PRO A 577 4.04 -13.66 -16.29
CA PRO A 577 2.62 -13.43 -16.03
C PRO A 577 2.44 -12.51 -14.82
N ALA A 578 1.88 -11.31 -15.05
CA ALA A 578 1.53 -10.39 -13.98
C ALA A 578 0.19 -10.78 -13.33
N GLY A 579 -0.64 -11.54 -14.04
CA GLY A 579 -1.98 -11.94 -13.60
C GLY A 579 -2.99 -10.83 -13.84
N VAL A 580 -4.10 -10.86 -13.10
CA VAL A 580 -5.15 -9.85 -13.21
C VAL A 580 -4.68 -8.57 -12.52
N VAL A 581 -4.62 -7.47 -13.27
CA VAL A 581 -4.28 -6.13 -12.76
C VAL A 581 -5.48 -5.20 -12.88
N SER A 582 -5.62 -4.28 -11.91
CA SER A 582 -6.61 -3.21 -11.92
C SER A 582 -6.03 -1.93 -12.50
N LEU A 583 -6.57 -1.49 -13.63
CA LEU A 583 -6.22 -0.21 -14.28
C LEU A 583 -7.00 0.98 -13.71
N TRP A 584 -7.80 0.77 -12.66
CA TRP A 584 -8.58 1.81 -12.01
C TRP A 584 -7.76 3.04 -11.60
N PRO A 585 -6.53 2.91 -11.04
CA PRO A 585 -5.73 4.08 -10.68
C PRO A 585 -5.32 4.96 -11.87
N LEU A 586 -5.38 4.42 -13.09
CA LEU A 586 -5.05 5.11 -14.34
C LEU A 586 -6.28 5.71 -15.03
N ARG A 587 -7.49 5.42 -14.53
CA ARG A 587 -8.78 5.72 -15.16
C ARG A 587 -9.26 7.16 -14.99
N LEU A 588 -8.77 7.88 -13.98
CA LEU A 588 -9.31 9.18 -13.56
C LEU A 588 -9.57 10.16 -14.72
N HIS A 589 -10.58 11.01 -14.62
CA HIS A 589 -10.79 12.05 -15.63
C HIS A 589 -9.67 13.09 -15.54
N SER A 590 -9.07 13.44 -16.67
CA SER A 590 -8.06 14.50 -16.69
C SER A 590 -8.74 15.86 -16.83
N HIS A 591 -8.59 16.71 -15.83
CA HIS A 591 -9.03 18.11 -15.89
C HIS A 591 -8.22 18.94 -16.90
N SER A 592 -7.02 18.48 -17.30
CA SER A 592 -6.25 19.11 -18.37
C SER A 592 -5.26 18.14 -19.03
N TYR A 593 -5.05 18.29 -20.34
CA TYR A 593 -4.03 17.57 -21.10
C TYR A 593 -3.58 18.38 -22.33
N TYR A 594 -2.39 18.07 -22.81
CA TYR A 594 -1.82 18.58 -24.06
C TYR A 594 -2.02 17.58 -25.18
N ARG A 595 -2.32 18.07 -26.38
CA ARG A 595 -2.60 17.26 -27.58
C ARG A 595 -1.76 17.73 -28.75
N TYR A 596 -1.07 16.79 -29.40
CA TYR A 596 -0.38 17.05 -30.66
C TYR A 596 -0.24 15.76 -31.49
N VAL A 597 0.07 15.90 -32.78
CA VAL A 597 0.40 14.76 -33.66
C VAL A 597 1.92 14.68 -33.83
N GLY A 598 2.46 13.48 -33.61
CA GLY A 598 3.89 13.25 -33.59
C GLY A 598 4.27 11.87 -34.13
N SER A 599 5.36 11.32 -33.63
CA SER A 599 5.86 9.99 -33.97
C SER A 599 5.89 9.06 -32.77
N PHE A 600 6.25 7.79 -32.97
CA PHE A 600 6.83 7.01 -31.89
C PHE A 600 8.16 7.61 -31.43
N THR A 601 8.49 7.42 -30.15
CA THR A 601 9.72 7.90 -29.52
C THR A 601 10.91 6.95 -29.68
N THR A 602 10.69 5.78 -30.30
CA THR A 602 11.72 4.79 -30.62
C THR A 602 11.70 4.46 -32.12
N PRO A 603 12.78 3.90 -32.68
CA PRO A 603 12.81 3.45 -34.07
C PRO A 603 11.68 2.48 -34.39
N PRO A 604 11.05 2.57 -35.58
CA PRO A 604 11.44 3.39 -36.74
C PRO A 604 11.00 4.87 -36.71
N CYS A 605 10.52 5.37 -35.57
CA CYS A 605 10.05 6.75 -35.40
C CYS A 605 8.93 7.15 -36.37
N THR A 606 8.01 6.22 -36.64
CA THR A 606 6.88 6.43 -37.54
C THR A 606 5.98 7.56 -37.04
N GLU A 607 5.67 8.51 -37.92
CA GLU A 607 4.77 9.65 -37.66
C GLU A 607 3.29 9.27 -37.71
N ASN A 608 2.43 10.24 -37.37
CA ASN A 608 0.96 10.13 -37.27
C ASN A 608 0.46 9.45 -35.99
N VAL A 609 1.22 9.57 -34.89
CA VAL A 609 0.79 9.18 -33.55
C VAL A 609 0.09 10.36 -32.88
N ILE A 610 -1.14 10.17 -32.41
CA ILE A 610 -1.87 11.19 -31.64
C ILE A 610 -1.43 11.09 -30.18
N TRP A 611 -0.77 12.12 -29.67
CA TRP A 611 -0.28 12.19 -28.29
C TRP A 611 -1.23 12.96 -27.39
N SER A 612 -1.56 12.41 -26.22
CA SER A 612 -2.25 13.11 -25.13
C SER A 612 -1.41 13.06 -23.86
N ILE A 613 -0.73 14.16 -23.52
CA ILE A 613 0.13 14.25 -22.34
C ILE A 613 -0.68 14.88 -21.23
N LEU A 614 -0.89 14.15 -20.14
CA LEU A 614 -1.65 14.68 -19.01
C LEU A 614 -0.88 15.84 -18.38
N ALA A 615 -1.56 16.94 -18.11
CA ALA A 615 -0.94 18.11 -17.49
C ALA A 615 -0.62 17.88 -16.00
N GLN A 616 -1.37 16.99 -15.34
CA GLN A 616 -1.10 16.60 -13.97
C GLN A 616 0.10 15.66 -13.91
N VAL A 617 1.18 16.14 -13.31
CA VAL A 617 2.35 15.33 -12.96
C VAL A 617 1.96 14.44 -11.76
N ARG A 618 2.10 13.13 -11.93
CA ARG A 618 1.84 12.15 -10.88
C ARG A 618 3.10 11.92 -10.04
N GLU A 619 2.94 11.17 -8.96
CA GLU A 619 4.06 10.83 -8.08
C GLU A 619 4.38 9.35 -8.20
N MET A 620 5.66 9.04 -8.10
CA MET A 620 6.20 7.70 -8.07
C MET A 620 7.36 7.68 -7.07
N SER A 621 7.48 6.62 -6.27
CA SER A 621 8.64 6.51 -5.40
C SER A 621 9.91 6.27 -6.21
N VAL A 622 11.05 6.66 -5.65
CA VAL A 622 12.36 6.36 -6.26
C VAL A 622 12.52 4.84 -6.47
N ASP A 623 12.02 4.01 -5.54
CA ASP A 623 12.08 2.56 -5.63
C ASP A 623 11.29 1.99 -6.81
N GLN A 624 10.11 2.53 -7.07
CA GLN A 624 9.31 2.07 -8.20
C GLN A 624 9.95 2.47 -9.52
N ALA A 625 10.51 3.67 -9.60
CA ALA A 625 11.29 4.10 -10.76
C ALA A 625 12.52 3.18 -10.96
N ALA A 626 13.24 2.85 -9.89
CA ALA A 626 14.36 1.93 -9.93
C ALA A 626 13.93 0.51 -10.33
N ALA A 627 12.84 -0.01 -9.77
CA ALA A 627 12.31 -1.34 -10.07
C ALA A 627 11.86 -1.48 -11.53
N LEU A 628 11.34 -0.41 -12.14
CA LEU A 628 11.03 -0.38 -13.57
C LEU A 628 12.28 -0.48 -14.45
N MET A 629 13.41 0.09 -14.01
CA MET A 629 14.64 0.12 -14.80
C MET A 629 15.58 -1.05 -14.48
N ALA A 630 15.44 -1.68 -13.31
CA ALA A 630 16.35 -2.73 -12.84
C ALA A 630 16.48 -3.93 -13.80
N PRO A 631 15.39 -4.45 -14.42
CA PRO A 631 15.49 -5.58 -15.34
C PRO A 631 16.25 -5.23 -16.64
N LEU A 632 16.33 -3.94 -17.01
CA LEU A 632 17.02 -3.50 -18.21
C LEU A 632 18.55 -3.54 -18.03
N GLU A 633 19.24 -3.90 -19.12
CA GLU A 633 20.70 -3.74 -19.21
C GLU A 633 21.10 -2.27 -18.98
N GLN A 634 22.29 -2.06 -18.41
CA GLN A 634 22.77 -0.73 -17.98
C GLN A 634 22.64 0.35 -19.06
N GLY A 635 22.90 0.03 -20.33
CA GLY A 635 22.80 0.96 -21.45
C GLY A 635 21.37 1.37 -21.83
N TYR A 636 20.36 0.69 -21.31
CA TYR A 636 18.93 0.93 -21.53
C TYR A 636 18.20 1.40 -20.27
N ARG A 637 18.88 1.51 -19.11
CA ARG A 637 18.28 2.08 -17.89
C ARG A 637 18.02 3.58 -17.99
N ARG A 638 18.64 4.24 -18.97
CA ARG A 638 18.33 5.61 -19.39
C ARG A 638 17.78 5.58 -20.81
N ASN A 639 16.52 5.16 -20.94
CA ASN A 639 15.89 4.87 -22.23
C ASN A 639 15.08 6.04 -22.78
N ASN A 640 15.58 7.28 -22.67
CA ASN A 640 14.86 8.44 -23.17
C ASN A 640 15.46 8.99 -24.48
N ARG A 641 14.63 9.29 -25.48
CA ARG A 641 15.06 10.06 -26.67
C ARG A 641 15.15 11.55 -26.33
N PRO A 642 16.12 12.31 -26.89
CA PRO A 642 16.11 13.76 -26.83
C PRO A 642 14.83 14.35 -27.46
N THR A 643 14.37 15.50 -26.95
CA THR A 643 13.23 16.21 -27.52
C THR A 643 13.54 16.70 -28.94
N GLN A 644 12.56 16.56 -29.81
CA GLN A 644 12.63 16.83 -31.24
C GLN A 644 12.06 18.22 -31.55
N PRO A 645 12.54 18.88 -32.62
CA PRO A 645 12.05 20.20 -32.99
C PRO A 645 10.54 20.23 -33.28
N MET A 646 9.88 21.33 -32.93
CA MET A 646 8.45 21.50 -33.16
C MET A 646 8.09 21.58 -34.65
N ASN A 647 8.99 22.06 -35.52
CA ASN A 647 8.80 22.17 -36.97
C ASN A 647 7.44 22.81 -37.36
N GLY A 648 7.05 23.87 -36.65
CA GLY A 648 5.79 24.59 -36.90
C GLY A 648 4.53 23.91 -36.36
N ARG A 649 4.63 22.72 -35.73
CA ARG A 649 3.51 22.09 -35.03
C ARG A 649 3.07 22.94 -33.84
N VAL A 650 1.78 22.92 -33.57
CA VAL A 650 1.17 23.60 -32.42
C VAL A 650 0.68 22.56 -31.42
N VAL A 651 0.99 22.77 -30.15
CA VAL A 651 0.43 21.97 -29.05
C VAL A 651 -0.92 22.56 -28.67
N GLN A 652 -1.97 21.75 -28.72
CA GLN A 652 -3.28 22.12 -28.23
C GLN A 652 -3.40 21.77 -26.75
N VAL A 653 -4.19 22.53 -25.98
CA VAL A 653 -4.47 22.21 -24.58
C VAL A 653 -5.98 22.15 -24.34
N TYR A 654 -6.39 21.10 -23.64
CA TYR A 654 -7.70 21.01 -23.00
C TYR A 654 -7.56 21.47 -21.55
N ARG A 655 -8.47 22.33 -21.10
CA ARG A 655 -8.62 22.73 -19.69
C ARG A 655 -10.09 22.69 -19.34
N PHE A 656 -10.42 21.96 -18.27
CA PHE A 656 -11.75 21.99 -17.69
C PHE A 656 -12.01 23.40 -17.17
N MET A 657 -12.96 24.10 -17.77
CA MET A 657 -13.51 25.33 -17.24
C MET A 657 -14.79 24.96 -16.47
N PRO A 658 -14.82 25.15 -15.14
CA PRO A 658 -15.96 24.78 -14.32
C PRO A 658 -17.24 25.55 -14.66
#